data_AF-A0AA96MJA5-F1
#
_entry.id   AF-A0AA96MJA5-F1
#
_cell.length_a   1.000
_cell.length_b   1.000
_cell.length_c   1.000
_cell.angle_alpha   90.00
_cell.angle_beta   90.00
_cell.angle_gamma   90.00
#
_symmetry.space_group_name_H-M   'P 1'
#
loop_
_entity.id
_entity.type
_entity.pdbx_description
1 polymer ?
#
loop_
_entity_poly.entity_id
_entity_poly.type
_entity_poly.pdbx_seq_one_letter_code
_entity_poly.pdbx_strand_id
1 'polypeptide(L)'
;MKKLWISILVGLMVFPVLFGVPARAATPIKVIIDGTALSMDQPPVMVNGRTMVPLRAIFEAFNARILWDQKTQTVTATKDSTTIVLKIGSKNASINNKSVTLDVPGLNLKGRTMVPTRFVSEALGREVGWNQTTKVVTITSPAVDNGNTSSTPVTGVTGQDVSDYGDGRDLQVSFVRGGNEALVDQYRVFIVKTGYGLNLSSVQTIAAANYTALPVTGANPSFTLTSGSRTMDGDTIKNDQGYTVYVLTIGKGNNANVLSSSSSTVTLVNKTAAILGTIQVNDTNDYNDGRDVLVSFNKLADESKTSSYRVFAVKTANYTSFNLAAANAVPAANYTVISKTGSNISQVLSSGARDTDGALIRNGISYRVFVMAVNSSNTANSLLSAASSVLTLSTAGISNLSVSDVNDYNDGRDLRVSFTHAADESYISQYRIMVVPTSYYSSFSVSEANNVASAYYSAVGTSGSSTSLVLSSSTRDVRGSLIKNGINYRVYVLSVGSGSNSGSNILSPASAEIMLWNDYSLSAVTNLAVSDVNDYNDGRDLKVAFNHAADETYVSQYRIMVVPTSYYSSFSLSDANSVSSGNYTSIGTSGSVTSQVLASTTRDVRGSLIKNGVSYRVYVVSIGSGTYSGTNVLSASSAVITLLNGTSVTAVTDLSVSDVDDYSDGRDLRVAFTHAPDETYITQYRILIVPTSYYSSFSLADAINTPYYTVASTSGNSTSQVLDASAKDVRGAAIKDGVGYKVYVLSAADSNYSGPSVLSGASSAITLAGRAPVVSVTNVTYGVSNNVIRVSFTRSSNENNISEYRVLIVPAKQGFGLSDALGVQSSSYNAAAPNGADLTIAAAARDVNGNAISSGVKYKAYILAVSKGSGSQTGGLSDSTEDFEY
;
A
#
# COMPACT_ATOMS: atom_id res chain seq x y z
N MET A 1 -74.10 -7.43 -21.95
CA MET A 1 -74.82 -6.14 -21.79
C MET A 1 -75.61 -6.19 -20.49
N LYS A 2 -75.63 -5.07 -19.72
CA LYS A 2 -76.16 -4.93 -18.34
C LYS A 2 -75.19 -5.38 -17.23
N LYS A 3 -74.08 -4.65 -17.02
CA LYS A 3 -73.31 -4.54 -15.75
C LYS A 3 -72.12 -3.56 -15.87
N LEU A 4 -72.32 -2.42 -16.52
CA LEU A 4 -71.24 -1.41 -16.72
C LEU A 4 -71.73 0.05 -16.61
N TRP A 5 -72.86 0.27 -15.92
CA TRP A 5 -73.54 1.57 -15.86
C TRP A 5 -73.89 2.04 -14.44
N ILE A 6 -73.25 1.49 -13.40
CA ILE A 6 -73.50 1.91 -12.00
C ILE A 6 -72.28 2.58 -11.36
N SER A 7 -71.07 2.44 -11.95
CA SER A 7 -69.88 3.18 -11.49
C SER A 7 -69.84 4.64 -11.95
N ILE A 8 -70.74 5.07 -12.84
CA ILE A 8 -70.87 6.46 -13.31
C ILE A 8 -71.86 7.28 -12.45
N LEU A 9 -72.66 6.62 -11.60
CA LEU A 9 -73.67 7.30 -10.76
C LEU A 9 -73.18 7.67 -9.34
N VAL A 10 -72.05 7.12 -8.89
CA VAL A 10 -71.48 7.41 -7.55
C VAL A 10 -70.38 8.48 -7.61
N GLY A 11 -69.81 8.76 -8.80
CA GLY A 11 -68.93 9.92 -9.03
C GLY A 11 -69.66 11.25 -9.22
N LEU A 12 -70.99 11.23 -9.37
CA LEU A 12 -71.82 12.42 -9.63
C LEU A 12 -72.53 12.97 -8.38
N MET A 13 -72.23 12.44 -7.18
CA MET A 13 -72.88 12.82 -5.92
C MET A 13 -71.90 13.36 -4.84
N VAL A 14 -70.66 13.69 -5.23
CA VAL A 14 -69.69 14.41 -4.38
C VAL A 14 -69.03 15.56 -5.16
N PHE A 15 -69.85 16.35 -5.87
CA PHE A 15 -69.39 17.64 -6.40
C PHE A 15 -70.51 18.69 -6.41
N PRO A 16 -70.88 19.22 -5.23
CA PRO A 16 -71.23 20.63 -5.17
C PRO A 16 -70.63 21.31 -3.93
N VAL A 17 -69.35 21.69 -4.01
CA VAL A 17 -68.79 22.81 -3.23
C VAL A 17 -67.97 23.68 -4.19
N LEU A 18 -68.61 24.15 -5.25
CA LEU A 18 -68.25 25.36 -5.98
C LEU A 18 -69.46 26.29 -5.89
N PHE A 19 -69.21 27.59 -5.80
CA PHE A 19 -70.14 28.69 -5.52
C PHE A 19 -70.34 29.08 -4.06
N GLY A 20 -69.26 29.14 -3.28
CA GLY A 20 -69.09 30.31 -2.44
C GLY A 20 -68.94 31.52 -3.38
N VAL A 21 -69.96 32.35 -3.53
CA VAL A 21 -69.80 33.65 -4.19
C VAL A 21 -68.80 34.40 -3.31
N PRO A 22 -67.57 34.70 -3.77
CA PRO A 22 -66.72 35.58 -3.00
C PRO A 22 -67.49 36.89 -2.91
N ALA A 23 -67.82 37.32 -1.70
CA ALA A 23 -68.17 38.72 -1.48
C ALA A 23 -66.95 39.51 -1.97
N ARG A 24 -67.04 40.04 -3.19
CA ARG A 24 -65.95 40.80 -3.80
C ARG A 24 -65.80 42.04 -2.92
N ALA A 25 -64.80 42.03 -2.05
CA ALA A 25 -64.35 43.24 -1.38
C ALA A 25 -64.11 44.26 -2.50
N ALA A 26 -64.86 45.37 -2.46
CA ALA A 26 -64.74 46.42 -3.46
C ALA A 26 -63.27 46.83 -3.56
N THR A 27 -62.76 46.97 -4.78
CA THR A 27 -61.38 47.38 -5.02
C THR A 27 -61.08 48.64 -4.20
N PRO A 28 -60.10 48.62 -3.29
CA PRO A 28 -59.86 49.75 -2.39
C PRO A 28 -59.50 50.98 -3.22
N ILE A 29 -60.17 52.09 -2.93
CA ILE A 29 -59.93 53.36 -3.61
C ILE A 29 -58.55 53.88 -3.18
N LYS A 30 -57.69 54.19 -4.15
CA LYS A 30 -56.36 54.76 -3.88
C LYS A 30 -56.38 56.27 -4.07
N VAL A 31 -55.53 56.98 -3.34
CA VAL A 31 -55.31 58.42 -3.52
C VAL A 31 -53.87 58.66 -3.93
N ILE A 32 -53.67 59.44 -5.00
CA ILE A 32 -52.37 59.88 -5.49
C ILE A 32 -52.33 61.41 -5.40
N ILE A 33 -51.30 61.96 -4.76
CA ILE A 33 -51.04 63.39 -4.68
C ILE A 33 -49.76 63.69 -5.45
N ASP A 34 -49.83 64.56 -6.46
CA ASP A 34 -48.68 65.00 -7.27
C ASP A 34 -47.79 63.83 -7.74
N GLY A 35 -48.43 62.74 -8.20
CA GLY A 35 -47.75 61.53 -8.71
C GLY A 35 -47.36 60.49 -7.66
N THR A 36 -47.48 60.80 -6.36
CA THR A 36 -47.11 59.89 -5.26
C THR A 36 -48.34 59.30 -4.58
N ALA A 37 -48.36 57.98 -4.35
CA ALA A 37 -49.45 57.32 -3.64
C ALA A 37 -49.43 57.68 -2.14
N LEU A 38 -50.55 58.15 -1.61
CA LEU A 38 -50.67 58.55 -0.20
C LEU A 38 -51.14 57.38 0.66
N SER A 39 -50.36 57.03 1.68
CA SER A 39 -50.72 56.03 2.68
C SER A 39 -51.75 56.59 3.67
N MET A 40 -52.79 55.82 3.96
CA MET A 40 -53.88 56.22 4.85
C MET A 40 -54.30 55.05 5.73
N ASP A 41 -54.58 55.33 6.99
CA ASP A 41 -55.07 54.34 7.96
C ASP A 41 -56.56 54.00 7.77
N GLN A 42 -57.34 54.95 7.24
CA GLN A 42 -58.70 54.74 6.78
C GLN A 42 -58.77 54.94 5.25
N PRO A 43 -59.05 53.89 4.46
CA PRO A 43 -59.16 54.06 3.01
C PRO A 43 -60.40 54.91 2.65
N PRO A 44 -60.36 55.63 1.53
CA PRO A 44 -61.53 56.30 0.97
C PRO A 44 -62.66 55.31 0.68
N VAL A 45 -63.90 55.80 0.79
CA VAL A 45 -65.11 54.98 0.59
C VAL A 45 -66.10 55.69 -0.32
N MET A 46 -66.91 54.94 -1.04
CA MET A 46 -67.99 55.49 -1.86
C MET A 46 -69.29 55.52 -1.05
N VAL A 47 -69.87 56.70 -0.86
CA VAL A 47 -71.13 56.91 -0.13
C VAL A 47 -72.06 57.74 -1.01
N ASN A 48 -73.27 57.23 -1.28
CA ASN A 48 -74.28 57.88 -2.13
C ASN A 48 -73.72 58.39 -3.48
N GLY A 49 -72.86 57.60 -4.13
CA GLY A 49 -72.25 57.95 -5.42
C GLY A 49 -71.16 59.02 -5.37
N ARG A 50 -70.66 59.36 -4.16
CA ARG A 50 -69.52 60.27 -3.96
C ARG A 50 -68.38 59.57 -3.24
N THR A 51 -67.15 59.81 -3.71
CA THR A 51 -65.95 59.31 -3.04
C THR A 51 -65.63 60.21 -1.84
N MET A 52 -65.66 59.62 -0.65
CA MET A 52 -65.34 60.25 0.63
C MET A 52 -63.91 59.90 1.02
N VAL A 53 -63.09 60.92 1.27
CA VAL A 53 -61.67 60.79 1.64
C VAL A 53 -61.42 61.27 3.08
N PRO A 54 -60.42 60.73 3.80
CA PRO A 54 -60.08 61.19 5.14
C PRO A 54 -59.52 62.61 5.08
N LEU A 55 -60.22 63.58 5.69
CA LEU A 55 -59.87 65.00 5.62
C LEU A 55 -58.45 65.25 6.13
N ARG A 56 -58.12 64.71 7.31
CA ARG A 56 -56.82 64.93 7.97
C ARG A 56 -55.65 64.48 7.09
N ALA A 57 -55.71 63.25 6.57
CA ALA A 57 -54.62 62.68 5.77
C ALA A 57 -54.31 63.51 4.52
N ILE A 58 -55.35 64.01 3.84
CA ILE A 58 -55.17 64.85 2.65
C ILE A 58 -54.61 66.22 3.03
N PHE A 59 -55.15 66.85 4.08
CA PHE A 59 -54.81 68.21 4.43
C PHE A 59 -53.42 68.31 5.08
N GLU A 60 -53.02 67.33 5.90
CA GLU A 60 -51.67 67.21 6.44
C GLU A 60 -50.63 66.92 5.35
N ALA A 61 -50.97 66.13 4.32
CA ALA A 61 -50.10 65.94 3.16
C ALA A 61 -49.81 67.25 2.41
N PHE A 62 -50.63 68.28 2.61
CA PHE A 62 -50.43 69.64 2.12
C PHE A 62 -49.98 70.63 3.21
N ASN A 63 -49.45 70.14 4.34
CA ASN A 63 -48.95 70.91 5.49
C ASN A 63 -50.00 71.78 6.22
N ALA A 64 -51.29 71.43 6.16
CA ALA A 64 -52.32 72.13 6.93
C ALA A 64 -52.36 71.66 8.40
N ARG A 65 -52.59 72.59 9.33
CA ARG A 65 -52.82 72.29 10.74
C ARG A 65 -54.29 71.94 10.97
N ILE A 66 -54.56 70.82 11.65
CA ILE A 66 -55.92 70.35 11.95
C ILE A 66 -56.20 70.42 13.46
N LEU A 67 -57.30 71.08 13.82
CA LEU A 67 -57.86 71.13 15.17
C LEU A 67 -59.23 70.46 15.18
N TRP A 68 -59.49 69.66 16.21
CA TRP A 68 -60.76 68.97 16.41
C TRP A 68 -61.37 69.36 17.74
N ASP A 69 -62.62 69.85 17.71
CA ASP A 69 -63.42 70.10 18.90
C ASP A 69 -64.42 68.95 19.11
N GLN A 70 -64.13 68.13 20.11
CA GLN A 70 -64.95 66.97 20.47
C GLN A 70 -66.35 67.36 20.96
N LYS A 71 -66.53 68.51 21.62
CA LYS A 71 -67.84 68.92 22.17
C LYS A 71 -68.80 69.33 21.07
N THR A 72 -68.30 70.06 20.07
CA THR A 72 -69.13 70.57 18.98
C THR A 72 -69.10 69.67 17.73
N GLN A 73 -68.25 68.64 17.72
CA GLN A 73 -67.97 67.76 16.58
C GLN A 73 -67.51 68.55 15.34
N THR A 74 -66.65 69.54 15.57
CA THR A 74 -66.18 70.50 14.54
C THR A 74 -64.71 70.30 14.25
N VAL A 75 -64.36 70.14 12.96
CA VAL A 75 -62.99 70.20 12.45
C VAL A 75 -62.69 71.62 12.00
N THR A 76 -61.57 72.18 12.45
CA THR A 76 -60.98 73.41 11.91
C THR A 76 -59.64 73.09 11.28
N ALA A 77 -59.47 73.38 9.99
CA ALA A 77 -58.22 73.20 9.27
C ALA A 77 -57.66 74.56 8.83
N THR A 78 -56.37 74.81 9.07
CA THR A 78 -55.71 76.07 8.70
C THR A 78 -54.46 75.78 7.89
N LYS A 79 -54.35 76.39 6.70
CA LYS A 79 -53.17 76.37 5.84
C LYS A 79 -52.94 77.77 5.31
N ASP A 80 -51.75 78.32 5.55
CA ASP A 80 -51.40 79.70 5.19
C ASP A 80 -52.49 80.68 5.68
N SER A 81 -53.11 81.45 4.78
CA SER A 81 -54.23 82.36 5.09
C SER A 81 -55.63 81.72 5.00
N THR A 82 -55.71 80.42 4.70
CA THR A 82 -56.98 79.71 4.48
C THR A 82 -57.44 78.96 5.73
N THR A 83 -58.61 79.29 6.26
CA THR A 83 -59.25 78.63 7.41
C THR A 83 -60.55 77.96 6.99
N ILE A 84 -60.69 76.69 7.35
CA ILE A 84 -61.81 75.84 6.96
C ILE A 84 -62.47 75.28 8.21
N VAL A 85 -63.78 75.44 8.35
CA VAL A 85 -64.55 74.95 9.50
C VAL A 85 -65.68 74.04 9.01
N LEU A 86 -65.70 72.80 9.51
CA LEU A 86 -66.68 71.79 9.15
C LEU A 86 -67.21 71.09 10.40
N LYS A 87 -68.54 71.06 10.56
CA LYS A 87 -69.21 70.26 11.60
C LYS A 87 -69.66 68.91 11.03
N ILE A 88 -69.33 67.80 11.71
CA ILE A 88 -69.78 66.45 11.31
C ILE A 88 -71.31 66.41 11.23
N GLY A 89 -71.84 65.76 10.20
CA GLY A 89 -73.27 65.63 9.93
C GLY A 89 -73.91 66.84 9.26
N SER A 90 -73.21 67.99 9.18
CA SER A 90 -73.67 69.17 8.45
C SER A 90 -73.32 69.06 6.96
N LYS A 91 -74.24 69.51 6.10
CA LYS A 91 -73.91 69.80 4.69
C LYS A 91 -73.23 71.15 4.51
N ASN A 92 -73.27 72.03 5.51
CA ASN A 92 -72.65 73.35 5.43
C ASN A 92 -71.31 73.36 6.15
N ALA A 93 -70.29 73.88 5.46
CA ALA A 93 -68.96 74.20 5.96
C ALA A 93 -68.64 75.66 5.66
N SER A 94 -67.54 76.19 6.18
CA SER A 94 -67.02 77.49 5.76
C SER A 94 -65.55 77.42 5.33
N ILE A 95 -65.20 78.21 4.31
CA ILE A 95 -63.83 78.46 3.86
C ILE A 95 -63.62 79.98 3.93
N ASN A 96 -62.68 80.45 4.74
CA ASN A 96 -62.43 81.87 4.98
C ASN A 96 -63.71 82.66 5.32
N ASN A 97 -64.51 82.12 6.24
CA ASN A 97 -65.82 82.65 6.66
C ASN A 97 -66.91 82.70 5.58
N LYS A 98 -66.68 82.18 4.37
CA LYS A 98 -67.71 82.01 3.33
C LYS A 98 -68.31 80.61 3.42
N SER A 99 -69.63 80.53 3.45
CA SER A 99 -70.36 79.25 3.53
C SER A 99 -70.25 78.46 2.22
N VAL A 100 -69.96 77.17 2.32
CA VAL A 100 -69.87 76.20 1.21
C VAL A 100 -70.69 74.97 1.57
N THR A 101 -71.45 74.45 0.60
CA THR A 101 -72.34 73.30 0.80
C THR A 101 -71.72 72.04 0.19
N LEU A 102 -71.58 70.99 0.99
CA LEU A 102 -71.09 69.67 0.60
C LEU A 102 -72.20 68.84 -0.06
N ASP A 103 -71.85 68.12 -1.13
CA ASP A 103 -72.73 67.16 -1.81
C ASP A 103 -73.28 66.08 -0.86
N VAL A 104 -72.41 65.58 0.03
CA VAL A 104 -72.72 64.59 1.06
C VAL A 104 -72.16 65.14 2.38
N PRO A 105 -72.95 65.12 3.49
CA PRO A 105 -72.46 65.62 4.77
C PRO A 105 -71.16 64.94 5.18
N GLY A 106 -70.25 65.69 5.81
CA GLY A 106 -69.06 65.09 6.41
C GLY A 106 -69.47 64.06 7.47
N LEU A 107 -68.87 62.89 7.46
CA LEU A 107 -69.23 61.80 8.38
C LEU A 107 -68.02 61.30 9.15
N ASN A 108 -68.26 60.76 10.34
CA ASN A 108 -67.23 60.07 11.09
C ASN A 108 -67.29 58.59 10.76
N LEU A 109 -66.24 58.06 10.13
CA LEU A 109 -66.10 56.63 9.85
C LEU A 109 -64.90 56.10 10.63
N LYS A 110 -65.16 55.17 11.56
CA LYS A 110 -64.13 54.53 12.39
C LYS A 110 -63.17 55.52 13.08
N GLY A 111 -63.66 56.68 13.51
CA GLY A 111 -62.85 57.70 14.19
C GLY A 111 -62.07 58.61 13.23
N ARG A 112 -62.42 58.64 11.95
CA ARG A 112 -61.85 59.56 10.94
C ARG A 112 -62.94 60.38 10.30
N THR A 113 -62.72 61.69 10.19
CA THR A 113 -63.61 62.59 9.46
C THR A 113 -63.43 62.40 7.96
N MET A 114 -64.50 61.96 7.30
CA MET A 114 -64.56 61.71 5.87
C MET A 114 -65.33 62.83 5.18
N VAL A 115 -64.78 63.37 4.09
CA VAL A 115 -65.41 64.45 3.30
C VAL A 115 -65.42 64.11 1.81
N PRO A 116 -66.37 64.67 1.02
CA PRO A 116 -66.38 64.48 -0.42
C PRO A 116 -65.10 65.02 -1.05
N THR A 117 -64.52 64.28 -1.99
CA THR A 117 -63.35 64.68 -2.79
C THR A 117 -63.47 66.06 -3.45
N ARG A 118 -64.68 66.44 -3.90
CA ARG A 118 -64.93 67.79 -4.43
C ARG A 118 -64.71 68.90 -3.39
N PHE A 119 -65.13 68.67 -2.14
CA PHE A 119 -64.92 69.65 -1.07
C PHE A 119 -63.42 69.89 -0.83
N VAL A 120 -62.58 68.85 -0.97
CA VAL A 120 -61.12 68.99 -0.89
C VAL A 120 -60.57 69.90 -2.00
N SER A 121 -61.09 69.77 -3.22
CA SER A 121 -60.73 70.63 -4.36
C SER A 121 -61.02 72.10 -4.07
N GLU A 122 -62.23 72.40 -3.61
CA GLU A 122 -62.69 73.76 -3.27
C GLU A 122 -61.97 74.34 -2.03
N ALA A 123 -61.73 73.51 -1.02
CA ALA A 123 -61.04 73.86 0.21
C ALA A 123 -59.56 74.26 0.00
N LEU A 124 -58.84 73.53 -0.85
CA LEU A 124 -57.40 73.67 -1.01
C LEU A 124 -56.99 74.30 -2.34
N GLY A 125 -57.95 74.65 -3.21
CA GLY A 125 -57.70 75.18 -4.56
C GLY A 125 -56.91 74.21 -5.43
N ARG A 126 -57.20 72.90 -5.31
CA ARG A 126 -56.49 71.83 -6.02
C ARG A 126 -57.39 71.15 -7.03
N GLU A 127 -56.83 70.67 -8.14
CA GLU A 127 -57.59 69.87 -9.10
C GLU A 127 -57.72 68.44 -8.59
N VAL A 128 -58.93 67.90 -8.61
CA VAL A 128 -59.23 66.54 -8.12
C VAL A 128 -59.88 65.73 -9.24
N GLY A 129 -59.17 64.71 -9.71
CA GLY A 129 -59.63 63.76 -10.71
C GLY A 129 -60.08 62.44 -10.08
N TRP A 130 -61.08 61.80 -10.70
CA TRP A 130 -61.52 60.45 -10.35
C TRP A 130 -61.42 59.54 -11.57
N ASN A 131 -60.63 58.46 -11.48
CA ASN A 131 -60.57 57.43 -12.50
C ASN A 131 -61.48 56.26 -12.12
N GLN A 132 -62.60 56.14 -12.85
CA GLN A 132 -63.62 55.12 -12.59
C GLN A 132 -63.11 53.69 -12.82
N THR A 133 -62.15 53.49 -13.73
CA THR A 133 -61.62 52.18 -14.11
C THR A 133 -60.59 51.69 -13.08
N THR A 134 -59.64 52.55 -12.70
CA THR A 134 -58.56 52.18 -11.77
C THR A 134 -58.92 52.41 -10.30
N LYS A 135 -60.07 53.03 -10.02
CA LYS A 135 -60.52 53.43 -8.67
C LYS A 135 -59.49 54.31 -7.96
N VAL A 136 -58.90 55.26 -8.68
CA VAL A 136 -57.89 56.20 -8.17
C VAL A 136 -58.48 57.61 -8.12
N VAL A 137 -58.34 58.27 -6.97
CA VAL A 137 -58.49 59.72 -6.83
C VAL A 137 -57.12 60.34 -7.03
N THR A 138 -56.98 61.27 -7.98
CA THR A 138 -55.76 62.03 -8.19
C THR A 138 -55.98 63.45 -7.71
N ILE A 139 -55.09 63.97 -6.87
CA ILE A 139 -55.09 65.37 -6.44
C ILE A 139 -53.81 66.00 -6.98
N THR A 140 -53.96 66.99 -7.84
CA THR A 140 -52.84 67.74 -8.42
C THR A 140 -52.82 69.15 -7.87
N SER A 141 -51.65 69.59 -7.44
CA SER A 141 -51.38 70.99 -7.21
C SER A 141 -51.53 71.72 -8.56
N PRO A 142 -52.31 72.83 -8.66
CA PRO A 142 -52.31 73.64 -9.87
C PRO A 142 -50.87 74.02 -10.17
N ALA A 143 -50.47 73.84 -11.42
CA ALA A 143 -49.21 74.38 -11.91
C ALA A 143 -49.18 75.85 -11.47
N VAL A 144 -48.15 76.23 -10.71
CA VAL A 144 -47.92 77.62 -10.38
C VAL A 144 -47.57 78.31 -11.69
N ASP A 145 -48.59 78.83 -12.36
CA ASP A 145 -48.42 79.74 -13.49
C ASP A 145 -48.18 81.14 -12.91
N ASN A 146 -47.01 81.28 -12.30
CA ASN A 146 -46.41 82.58 -12.07
C ASN A 146 -45.54 82.84 -13.30
N GLY A 147 -45.97 83.79 -14.14
CA GLY A 147 -45.20 84.29 -15.27
C GLY A 147 -43.85 84.87 -14.82
N ASN A 148 -42.87 83.99 -14.65
CA ASN A 148 -41.49 84.32 -14.35
C ASN A 148 -40.57 83.59 -15.34
N THR A 149 -39.72 84.38 -15.96
CA THR A 149 -38.78 84.11 -17.04
C THR A 149 -37.62 83.21 -16.59
N SER A 150 -37.90 81.93 -16.28
CA SER A 150 -36.84 81.00 -15.88
C SER A 150 -37.12 79.58 -16.38
N SER A 151 -36.11 78.94 -16.99
CA SER A 151 -36.23 77.57 -17.48
C SER A 151 -36.56 76.63 -16.32
N THR A 152 -37.62 75.84 -16.41
CA THR A 152 -37.95 74.88 -15.35
C THR A 152 -36.94 73.72 -15.35
N PRO A 153 -36.59 73.15 -14.18
CA PRO A 153 -35.71 71.99 -14.14
C PRO A 153 -36.36 70.83 -14.89
N VAL A 154 -35.55 70.04 -15.60
CA VAL A 154 -36.02 68.75 -16.12
C VAL A 154 -36.43 67.83 -14.98
N THR A 155 -37.38 66.95 -15.25
CA THR A 155 -37.94 66.01 -14.26
C THR A 155 -37.74 64.57 -14.70
N GLY A 156 -37.95 63.60 -13.81
CA GLY A 156 -37.84 62.18 -14.17
C GLY A 156 -36.45 61.76 -14.64
N VAL A 157 -35.39 62.36 -14.12
CA VAL A 157 -34.01 61.97 -14.44
C VAL A 157 -33.75 60.56 -13.94
N THR A 158 -33.34 59.67 -14.83
CA THR A 158 -33.01 58.28 -14.52
C THR A 158 -31.67 57.91 -15.14
N GLY A 159 -30.92 57.08 -14.42
CA GLY A 159 -29.79 56.31 -14.96
C GLY A 159 -30.13 54.83 -14.87
N GLN A 160 -29.91 54.10 -15.96
CA GLN A 160 -30.14 52.66 -16.04
C GLN A 160 -28.89 51.97 -16.56
N ASP A 161 -28.54 50.86 -15.91
CA ASP A 161 -27.48 49.96 -16.35
C ASP A 161 -28.01 49.03 -17.45
N VAL A 162 -27.68 49.34 -18.71
CA VAL A 162 -28.24 48.70 -19.91
C VAL A 162 -27.22 47.86 -20.69
N SER A 163 -25.94 47.88 -20.33
CA SER A 163 -24.87 47.13 -21.00
C SER A 163 -23.78 46.72 -20.01
N ASP A 164 -22.79 45.92 -20.44
CA ASP A 164 -21.75 45.39 -19.56
C ASP A 164 -20.34 45.64 -20.13
N TYR A 165 -20.11 46.78 -20.77
CA TYR A 165 -18.83 47.30 -21.28
C TYR A 165 -17.82 47.62 -20.17
N GLY A 166 -18.27 47.77 -18.92
CA GLY A 166 -17.49 48.15 -17.75
C GLY A 166 -17.11 49.62 -17.67
N ASP A 167 -17.72 50.44 -18.52
CA ASP A 167 -17.45 51.87 -18.65
C ASP A 167 -18.75 52.66 -18.88
N GLY A 168 -18.64 53.93 -19.27
CA GLY A 168 -19.79 54.81 -19.51
C GLY A 168 -20.83 54.22 -20.48
N ARG A 169 -20.46 53.33 -21.40
CA ARG A 169 -21.39 52.70 -22.35
C ARG A 169 -22.44 51.80 -21.70
N ASP A 170 -22.34 51.57 -20.39
CA ASP A 170 -23.32 50.81 -19.62
C ASP A 170 -24.45 51.66 -19.11
N LEU A 171 -24.22 52.98 -19.02
CA LEU A 171 -25.16 53.90 -18.43
C LEU A 171 -26.02 54.55 -19.52
N GLN A 172 -27.29 54.16 -19.57
CA GLN A 172 -28.33 54.90 -20.29
C GLN A 172 -28.94 55.94 -19.37
N VAL A 173 -28.98 57.18 -19.85
CA VAL A 173 -29.60 58.31 -19.16
C VAL A 173 -30.86 58.70 -19.88
N SER A 174 -31.94 58.93 -19.13
CA SER A 174 -33.15 59.55 -19.68
C SER A 174 -33.78 60.56 -18.73
N PHE A 175 -34.49 61.55 -19.27
CA PHE A 175 -35.21 62.56 -18.49
C PHE A 175 -36.38 63.16 -19.28
N VAL A 176 -37.34 63.72 -18.56
CA VAL A 176 -38.49 64.44 -19.11
C VAL A 176 -38.13 65.91 -19.27
N ARG A 177 -38.26 66.42 -20.50
CA ARG A 177 -37.95 67.83 -20.82
C ARG A 177 -38.85 68.80 -20.07
N GLY A 178 -38.36 70.01 -19.86
CA GLY A 178 -39.18 71.12 -19.37
C GLY A 178 -40.25 71.54 -20.38
N GLY A 179 -41.32 72.16 -19.91
CA GLY A 179 -42.50 72.48 -20.74
C GLY A 179 -42.26 73.46 -21.90
N ASN A 180 -41.23 74.32 -21.83
CA ASN A 180 -40.90 75.28 -22.89
C ASN A 180 -39.39 75.27 -23.23
N GLU A 181 -38.99 74.45 -24.20
CA GLU A 181 -37.60 74.37 -24.68
C GLU A 181 -37.14 75.62 -25.45
N ALA A 182 -38.03 76.54 -25.84
CA ALA A 182 -37.63 77.78 -26.53
C ALA A 182 -36.73 78.68 -25.66
N LEU A 183 -36.79 78.50 -24.33
CA LEU A 183 -35.97 79.20 -23.33
C LEU A 183 -34.68 78.43 -22.97
N VAL A 184 -34.44 77.27 -23.57
CA VAL A 184 -33.31 76.39 -23.27
C VAL A 184 -32.32 76.41 -24.43
N ASP A 185 -31.05 76.61 -24.12
CA ASP A 185 -29.95 76.55 -25.09
C ASP A 185 -29.50 75.10 -25.30
N GLN A 186 -29.17 74.42 -24.21
CA GLN A 186 -28.77 73.01 -24.20
C GLN A 186 -28.97 72.38 -22.82
N TYR A 187 -28.87 71.04 -22.77
CA TYR A 187 -28.75 70.29 -21.53
C TYR A 187 -27.29 69.88 -21.30
N ARG A 188 -26.88 69.80 -20.04
CA ARG A 188 -25.61 69.18 -19.63
C ARG A 188 -25.89 68.10 -18.60
N VAL A 189 -25.46 66.88 -18.90
CA VAL A 189 -25.66 65.69 -18.07
C VAL A 189 -24.37 65.40 -17.31
N PHE A 190 -24.50 65.29 -15.99
CA PHE A 190 -23.40 65.06 -15.07
C PHE A 190 -23.56 63.71 -14.37
N ILE A 191 -22.50 62.93 -14.37
CA ILE A 191 -22.42 61.66 -13.65
C ILE A 191 -21.63 61.89 -12.36
N VAL A 192 -22.27 61.61 -11.24
CA VAL A 192 -21.75 61.89 -9.91
C VAL A 192 -21.65 60.59 -9.15
N LYS A 193 -20.53 60.34 -8.45
CA LYS A 193 -20.39 59.14 -7.62
C LYS A 193 -21.32 59.22 -6.42
N THR A 194 -21.89 58.09 -6.00
CA THR A 194 -22.67 58.01 -4.76
C THR A 194 -21.91 58.56 -3.56
N GLY A 195 -22.58 59.39 -2.75
CA GLY A 195 -21.98 60.08 -1.61
C GLY A 195 -21.51 61.51 -1.91
N TYR A 196 -21.46 61.89 -3.19
CA TYR A 196 -21.19 63.27 -3.62
C TYR A 196 -22.49 63.93 -4.08
N GLY A 197 -22.66 65.20 -3.73
CA GLY A 197 -23.82 66.00 -4.12
C GLY A 197 -23.41 67.13 -5.06
N LEU A 198 -24.30 67.48 -5.98
CA LEU A 198 -24.10 68.57 -6.92
C LEU A 198 -25.10 69.69 -6.66
N ASN A 199 -24.66 70.95 -6.71
CA ASN A 199 -25.50 72.13 -6.55
C ASN A 199 -25.27 73.12 -7.71
N LEU A 200 -26.16 74.11 -7.83
CA LEU A 200 -26.16 75.03 -8.98
C LEU A 200 -24.88 75.89 -9.09
N SER A 201 -24.20 76.18 -7.98
CA SER A 201 -22.97 76.98 -7.98
C SER A 201 -21.76 76.15 -8.41
N SER A 202 -21.65 74.90 -7.95
CA SER A 202 -20.52 74.04 -8.30
C SER A 202 -20.60 73.52 -9.73
N VAL A 203 -21.81 73.17 -10.21
CA VAL A 203 -22.01 72.58 -11.54
C VAL A 203 -21.58 73.48 -12.70
N GLN A 204 -21.64 74.80 -12.52
CA GLN A 204 -21.29 75.77 -13.56
C GLN A 204 -19.78 75.84 -13.84
N THR A 205 -18.95 75.39 -12.90
CA THR A 205 -17.48 75.46 -12.99
C THR A 205 -16.83 74.17 -13.50
N ILE A 206 -17.62 73.11 -13.74
CA ILE A 206 -17.13 71.82 -14.20
C ILE A 206 -16.66 71.92 -15.66
N ALA A 207 -15.47 71.39 -15.94
CA ALA A 207 -14.89 71.39 -17.28
C ALA A 207 -15.75 70.62 -18.31
N ALA A 208 -15.74 71.08 -19.56
CA ALA A 208 -16.56 70.51 -20.64
C ALA A 208 -16.29 69.02 -20.93
N ALA A 209 -15.11 68.51 -20.59
CA ALA A 209 -14.77 67.09 -20.72
C ALA A 209 -15.48 66.18 -19.69
N ASN A 210 -16.04 66.76 -18.62
CA ASN A 210 -16.59 66.03 -17.47
C ASN A 210 -18.13 66.02 -17.42
N TYR A 211 -18.78 66.40 -18.52
CA TYR A 211 -20.22 66.31 -18.70
C TYR A 211 -20.58 65.99 -20.15
N THR A 212 -21.78 65.48 -20.39
CA THR A 212 -22.30 65.26 -21.74
C THR A 212 -23.28 66.37 -22.10
N ALA A 213 -22.96 67.16 -23.13
CA ALA A 213 -23.86 68.18 -23.66
C ALA A 213 -24.86 67.56 -24.64
N LEU A 214 -26.12 67.98 -24.54
CA LEU A 214 -27.19 67.56 -25.45
C LEU A 214 -27.91 68.80 -26.00
N PRO A 215 -28.18 68.86 -27.32
CA PRO A 215 -29.02 69.91 -27.88
C PRO A 215 -30.48 69.70 -27.47
N VAL A 216 -31.28 70.76 -27.59
CA VAL A 216 -32.75 70.67 -27.51
C VAL A 216 -33.29 70.02 -28.78
N THR A 217 -34.11 68.97 -28.66
CA THR A 217 -34.56 68.15 -29.80
C THR A 217 -36.08 68.08 -29.95
N GLY A 218 -36.85 68.66 -29.03
CA GLY A 218 -38.32 68.56 -29.06
C GLY A 218 -38.87 67.27 -28.45
N ALA A 219 -38.02 66.32 -28.07
CA ALA A 219 -38.40 65.02 -27.49
C ALA A 219 -37.67 64.78 -26.16
N ASN A 220 -38.24 63.92 -25.30
CA ASN A 220 -37.59 63.50 -24.06
C ASN A 220 -36.27 62.76 -24.37
N PRO A 221 -35.11 63.21 -23.86
CA PRO A 221 -33.84 62.55 -24.16
C PRO A 221 -33.74 61.17 -23.52
N SER A 222 -33.23 60.20 -24.29
CA SER A 222 -32.78 58.89 -23.83
C SER A 222 -31.57 58.47 -24.66
N PHE A 223 -30.42 58.27 -24.02
CA PHE A 223 -29.16 57.99 -24.70
C PHE A 223 -28.20 57.24 -23.79
N THR A 224 -27.29 56.47 -24.39
CA THR A 224 -26.22 55.78 -23.68
C THR A 224 -24.95 56.61 -23.75
N LEU A 225 -24.19 56.69 -22.65
CA LEU A 225 -22.92 57.41 -22.66
C LEU A 225 -21.87 56.69 -23.52
N THR A 226 -20.74 57.35 -23.73
CA THR A 226 -19.59 56.78 -24.45
C THR A 226 -18.51 56.29 -23.49
N SER A 227 -17.55 55.48 -23.97
CA SER A 227 -16.38 55.05 -23.18
C SER A 227 -15.48 56.22 -22.76
N GLY A 228 -15.54 57.33 -23.50
CA GLY A 228 -14.84 58.58 -23.19
C GLY A 228 -15.51 59.41 -22.09
N SER A 229 -16.72 59.06 -21.67
CA SER A 229 -17.47 59.83 -20.67
C SER A 229 -16.80 59.73 -19.29
N ARG A 230 -16.86 60.81 -18.52
CA ARG A 230 -16.23 60.94 -17.21
C ARG A 230 -17.24 61.37 -16.17
N THR A 231 -16.94 61.10 -14.91
CA THR A 231 -17.67 61.70 -13.78
C THR A 231 -17.36 63.20 -13.68
N MET A 232 -18.14 63.94 -12.89
CA MET A 232 -17.92 65.38 -12.65
C MET A 232 -16.46 65.73 -12.26
N ASP A 233 -15.78 64.84 -11.53
CA ASP A 233 -14.41 65.03 -11.05
C ASP A 233 -13.33 64.64 -12.09
N GLY A 234 -13.73 64.17 -13.28
CA GLY A 234 -12.82 63.77 -14.36
C GLY A 234 -12.44 62.29 -14.39
N ASP A 235 -12.86 61.50 -13.40
CA ASP A 235 -12.59 60.07 -13.38
C ASP A 235 -13.37 59.28 -14.42
N THR A 236 -12.82 58.15 -14.85
CA THR A 236 -13.52 57.17 -15.69
C THR A 236 -14.69 56.54 -14.93
N ILE A 237 -15.80 56.37 -15.64
CA ILE A 237 -16.94 55.57 -15.18
C ILE A 237 -16.53 54.09 -15.21
N LYS A 238 -16.84 53.33 -14.15
CA LYS A 238 -16.37 51.94 -13.93
C LYS A 238 -17.45 51.08 -13.25
N ASN A 239 -17.29 49.76 -13.37
CA ASN A 239 -18.12 48.77 -12.65
C ASN A 239 -17.98 48.86 -11.13
N ASP A 240 -18.99 48.33 -10.44
CA ASP A 240 -19.12 48.21 -8.98
C ASP A 240 -19.09 49.54 -8.22
N GLN A 241 -19.23 50.66 -8.96
CA GLN A 241 -19.34 52.00 -8.42
C GLN A 241 -20.78 52.49 -8.61
N GLY A 242 -21.38 52.99 -7.53
CA GLY A 242 -22.68 53.67 -7.58
C GLY A 242 -22.54 55.08 -8.15
N TYR A 243 -23.49 55.46 -9.00
CA TYR A 243 -23.60 56.79 -9.61
C TYR A 243 -25.01 57.38 -9.47
N THR A 244 -25.10 58.70 -9.46
CA THR A 244 -26.33 59.48 -9.62
C THR A 244 -26.17 60.43 -10.79
N VAL A 245 -27.30 60.73 -11.46
CA VAL A 245 -27.34 61.58 -12.65
C VAL A 245 -28.00 62.90 -12.30
N TYR A 246 -27.37 64.00 -12.73
CA TYR A 246 -27.93 65.34 -12.68
C TYR A 246 -27.99 65.93 -14.08
N VAL A 247 -28.99 66.76 -14.34
CA VAL A 247 -29.12 67.47 -15.60
C VAL A 247 -29.24 68.96 -15.31
N LEU A 248 -28.30 69.73 -15.85
CA LEU A 248 -28.35 71.19 -15.85
C LEU A 248 -29.02 71.65 -17.14
N THR A 249 -30.14 72.35 -17.01
CA THR A 249 -30.77 73.09 -18.09
C THR A 249 -30.05 74.42 -18.25
N ILE A 250 -29.45 74.66 -19.42
CA ILE A 250 -28.81 75.93 -19.74
C ILE A 250 -29.85 76.86 -20.33
N GLY A 251 -30.08 78.01 -19.71
CA GLY A 251 -31.01 79.01 -20.21
C GLY A 251 -30.46 79.71 -21.45
N LYS A 252 -31.33 79.99 -22.43
CA LYS A 252 -30.97 80.72 -23.66
C LYS A 252 -30.91 82.22 -23.39
N GLY A 253 -29.80 82.89 -23.72
CA GLY A 253 -29.62 84.32 -23.46
C GLY A 253 -29.52 84.65 -21.97
N ASN A 254 -30.40 85.51 -21.44
CA ASN A 254 -30.40 85.91 -20.03
C ASN A 254 -31.25 84.99 -19.12
N ASN A 255 -31.79 83.89 -19.65
CA ASN A 255 -32.55 82.93 -18.85
C ASN A 255 -31.62 82.19 -17.87
N ALA A 256 -32.08 81.97 -16.64
CA ALA A 256 -31.26 81.33 -15.61
C ALA A 256 -31.04 79.85 -15.89
N ASN A 257 -29.87 79.33 -15.52
CA ASN A 257 -29.60 77.90 -15.51
C ASN A 257 -30.29 77.24 -14.32
N VAL A 258 -30.86 76.05 -14.52
CA VAL A 258 -31.55 75.32 -13.45
C VAL A 258 -31.12 73.87 -13.42
N LEU A 259 -30.76 73.39 -12.22
CA LEU A 259 -30.29 72.03 -11.97
C LEU A 259 -31.46 71.14 -11.55
N SER A 260 -31.55 69.93 -12.12
CA SER A 260 -32.52 68.92 -11.71
C SER A 260 -32.24 68.38 -10.30
N SER A 261 -33.24 67.73 -9.70
CA SER A 261 -32.96 66.75 -8.64
C SER A 261 -32.10 65.60 -9.18
N SER A 262 -31.36 64.92 -8.30
CA SER A 262 -30.62 63.71 -8.68
C SER A 262 -31.56 62.60 -9.12
N SER A 263 -31.09 61.73 -10.02
CA SER A 263 -31.70 60.42 -10.21
C SER A 263 -31.58 59.56 -8.94
N SER A 264 -32.29 58.43 -8.93
CA SER A 264 -31.92 57.32 -8.04
C SER A 264 -30.51 56.82 -8.36
N THR A 265 -29.86 56.22 -7.37
CA THR A 265 -28.55 55.57 -7.54
C THR A 265 -28.65 54.43 -8.54
N VAL A 266 -27.71 54.40 -9.49
CA VAL A 266 -27.46 53.31 -10.42
C VAL A 266 -26.05 52.79 -10.20
N THR A 267 -25.91 51.50 -9.94
CA THR A 267 -24.62 50.83 -9.86
C THR A 267 -24.41 50.08 -11.15
N LEU A 268 -23.28 50.32 -11.82
CA LEU A 268 -22.90 49.54 -12.98
C LEU A 268 -22.43 48.18 -12.46
N VAL A 269 -23.13 47.12 -12.84
CA VAL A 269 -22.78 45.76 -12.43
C VAL A 269 -22.46 44.99 -13.68
N ASN A 270 -21.25 44.42 -13.74
CA ASN A 270 -20.95 43.48 -14.80
C ASN A 270 -21.80 42.22 -14.56
N LYS A 271 -22.88 42.05 -15.33
CA LYS A 271 -23.78 40.89 -15.19
C LYS A 271 -23.09 39.58 -15.60
N THR A 272 -21.94 39.67 -16.27
CA THR A 272 -21.00 38.58 -16.50
C THR A 272 -20.06 38.38 -15.29
N ALA A 273 -20.59 38.16 -14.09
CA ALA A 273 -19.78 37.86 -12.90
C ALA A 273 -20.19 36.52 -12.28
N ALA A 274 -19.94 35.43 -12.99
CA ALA A 274 -19.72 34.13 -12.39
C ALA A 274 -18.36 33.63 -12.88
N ILE A 275 -17.41 33.46 -11.97
CA ILE A 275 -16.12 32.86 -12.29
C ILE A 275 -16.42 31.44 -12.81
N LEU A 276 -15.90 31.09 -13.99
CA LEU A 276 -15.93 29.71 -14.46
C LEU A 276 -15.36 28.83 -13.34
N GLY A 277 -16.15 27.88 -12.84
CA GLY A 277 -15.77 27.02 -11.72
C GLY A 277 -14.50 26.21 -12.00
N THR A 278 -14.04 25.43 -11.03
CA THR A 278 -12.80 24.65 -11.13
C THR A 278 -12.74 23.82 -12.41
N ILE A 279 -11.81 24.17 -13.31
CA ILE A 279 -11.56 23.45 -14.56
C ILE A 279 -10.94 22.10 -14.22
N GLN A 280 -11.53 21.03 -14.73
CA GLN A 280 -10.98 19.68 -14.64
C GLN A 280 -10.31 19.32 -15.96
N VAL A 281 -9.09 18.80 -15.85
CA VAL A 281 -8.31 18.34 -16.99
C VAL A 281 -7.84 16.93 -16.71
N ASN A 282 -8.12 16.05 -17.66
CA ASN A 282 -7.76 14.65 -17.57
C ASN A 282 -7.03 14.25 -18.85
N ASP A 283 -6.05 13.38 -18.68
CA ASP A 283 -5.48 12.61 -19.77
C ASP A 283 -6.39 11.40 -20.02
N THR A 284 -7.04 11.32 -21.18
CA THR A 284 -8.08 10.30 -21.44
C THR A 284 -7.87 9.48 -22.71
N ASN A 285 -6.87 9.83 -23.51
CA ASN A 285 -6.54 9.10 -24.74
C ASN A 285 -5.02 9.05 -24.92
N ASP A 286 -4.56 8.34 -25.94
CA ASP A 286 -3.16 7.95 -26.13
C ASP A 286 -2.58 8.31 -27.51
N TYR A 287 -3.15 9.33 -28.15
CA TYR A 287 -2.79 9.84 -29.47
C TYR A 287 -1.51 10.67 -29.52
N ASN A 288 -0.89 10.96 -28.37
CA ASN A 288 0.27 11.83 -28.18
C ASN A 288 0.07 13.26 -28.69
N ASP A 289 -1.17 13.71 -28.75
CA ASP A 289 -1.56 15.02 -29.26
C ASP A 289 -2.72 15.61 -28.45
N GLY A 290 -3.32 16.70 -28.94
CA GLY A 290 -4.43 17.35 -28.24
C GLY A 290 -5.61 16.43 -27.93
N ARG A 291 -5.79 15.32 -28.65
CA ARG A 291 -6.87 14.36 -28.38
C ARG A 291 -6.72 13.65 -27.04
N ASP A 292 -5.59 13.77 -26.38
CA ASP A 292 -5.37 13.17 -25.06
C ASP A 292 -5.95 14.05 -23.95
N VAL A 293 -6.18 15.33 -24.24
CA VAL A 293 -6.67 16.31 -23.27
C VAL A 293 -8.20 16.33 -23.27
N LEU A 294 -8.82 15.78 -22.22
CA LEU A 294 -10.22 16.03 -21.89
C LEU A 294 -10.33 17.26 -20.97
N VAL A 295 -11.02 18.29 -21.44
CA VAL A 295 -11.31 19.50 -20.64
C VAL A 295 -12.77 19.50 -20.23
N SER A 296 -13.04 19.59 -18.93
CA SER A 296 -14.39 19.63 -18.38
C SER A 296 -14.60 20.83 -17.46
N PHE A 297 -15.71 21.54 -17.66
CA PHE A 297 -16.07 22.71 -16.86
C PHE A 297 -17.59 22.95 -16.84
N ASN A 298 -18.04 23.60 -15.76
CA ASN A 298 -19.43 24.02 -15.66
C ASN A 298 -19.69 25.21 -16.59
N LYS A 299 -20.85 25.20 -17.25
CA LYS A 299 -21.29 26.34 -18.05
C LYS A 299 -21.53 27.56 -17.15
N LEU A 300 -21.48 28.76 -17.73
CA LEU A 300 -21.94 29.95 -17.02
C LEU A 300 -23.44 29.85 -16.69
N ALA A 301 -23.82 30.43 -15.55
CA ALA A 301 -25.22 30.51 -15.14
C ALA A 301 -26.05 31.31 -16.17
N ASP A 302 -25.49 32.41 -16.67
CA ASP A 302 -26.01 33.19 -17.79
C ASP A 302 -25.01 33.17 -18.96
N GLU A 303 -25.42 32.59 -20.08
CA GLU A 303 -24.63 32.52 -21.33
C GLU A 303 -25.23 33.41 -22.44
N SER A 304 -26.21 34.27 -22.12
CA SER A 304 -26.90 35.13 -23.09
C SER A 304 -25.94 36.03 -23.88
N LYS A 305 -24.85 36.46 -23.23
CA LYS A 305 -23.79 37.28 -23.81
C LYS A 305 -22.51 36.50 -24.15
N THR A 306 -22.52 35.17 -24.04
CA THR A 306 -21.37 34.32 -24.39
C THR A 306 -21.53 33.80 -25.81
N SER A 307 -20.54 34.10 -26.65
CA SER A 307 -20.50 33.66 -28.05
C SER A 307 -19.94 32.24 -28.16
N SER A 308 -18.82 32.00 -27.49
CA SER A 308 -18.14 30.71 -27.43
C SER A 308 -17.25 30.65 -26.18
N TYR A 309 -16.69 29.48 -25.92
CA TYR A 309 -15.56 29.29 -25.02
C TYR A 309 -14.26 29.17 -25.80
N ARG A 310 -13.15 29.60 -25.22
CA ARG A 310 -11.79 29.35 -25.72
C ARG A 310 -11.00 28.61 -24.67
N VAL A 311 -10.28 27.58 -25.08
CA VAL A 311 -9.44 26.75 -24.21
C VAL A 311 -7.98 26.99 -24.56
N PHE A 312 -7.19 27.34 -23.56
CA PHE A 312 -5.77 27.65 -23.69
C PHE A 312 -4.96 26.63 -22.91
N ALA A 313 -4.05 25.92 -23.58
CA ALA A 313 -3.03 25.12 -22.92
C ALA A 313 -1.76 25.98 -22.74
N VAL A 314 -1.38 26.22 -21.50
CA VAL A 314 -0.23 27.06 -21.15
C VAL A 314 0.83 26.18 -20.51
N LYS A 315 2.08 26.25 -20.99
CA LYS A 315 3.19 25.52 -20.34
C LYS A 315 3.31 25.93 -18.87
N THR A 316 3.54 24.97 -17.99
CA THR A 316 3.57 25.20 -16.53
C THR A 316 4.65 26.23 -16.13
N ALA A 317 5.70 26.43 -16.92
CA ALA A 317 6.68 27.48 -16.68
C ALA A 317 6.13 28.93 -16.85
N ASN A 318 5.10 29.11 -17.68
CA ASN A 318 4.62 30.43 -18.13
C ASN A 318 3.24 30.81 -17.54
N TYR A 319 2.62 29.93 -16.73
CA TYR A 319 1.22 30.09 -16.34
C TYR A 319 0.97 31.28 -15.41
N THR A 320 1.94 31.66 -14.56
CA THR A 320 1.78 32.74 -13.56
C THR A 320 1.61 34.11 -14.21
N SER A 321 2.13 34.30 -15.42
CA SER A 321 1.96 35.51 -16.23
C SER A 321 0.72 35.49 -17.13
N PHE A 322 0.00 34.37 -17.23
CA PHE A 322 -1.14 34.24 -18.13
C PHE A 322 -2.41 34.81 -17.51
N ASN A 323 -2.81 35.99 -17.95
CA ASN A 323 -4.00 36.73 -17.49
C ASN A 323 -4.97 37.00 -18.66
N LEU A 324 -6.09 37.68 -18.40
CA LEU A 324 -7.10 37.98 -19.42
C LEU A 324 -6.54 38.78 -20.61
N ALA A 325 -5.61 39.72 -20.36
CA ALA A 325 -4.98 40.49 -21.44
C ALA A 325 -4.09 39.57 -22.32
N ALA A 326 -3.31 38.68 -21.69
CA ALA A 326 -2.52 37.68 -22.40
C ALA A 326 -3.42 36.73 -23.20
N ALA A 327 -4.52 36.23 -22.62
CA ALA A 327 -5.48 35.36 -23.28
C ALA A 327 -6.15 36.01 -24.50
N ASN A 328 -6.46 37.30 -24.43
CA ASN A 328 -7.01 38.06 -25.55
C ASN A 328 -5.99 38.29 -26.68
N ALA A 329 -4.68 38.28 -26.37
CA ALA A 329 -3.61 38.46 -27.35
C ALA A 329 -3.17 37.16 -28.05
N VAL A 330 -3.59 35.98 -27.56
CA VAL A 330 -3.22 34.69 -28.17
C VAL A 330 -3.82 34.58 -29.58
N PRO A 331 -3.02 34.22 -30.61
CA PRO A 331 -3.52 34.01 -31.96
C PRO A 331 -4.57 32.89 -32.06
N ALA A 332 -5.52 33.02 -32.99
CA ALA A 332 -6.62 32.06 -33.14
C ALA A 332 -6.21 30.61 -33.43
N ALA A 333 -5.01 30.39 -33.97
CA ALA A 333 -4.47 29.05 -34.21
C ALA A 333 -3.93 28.36 -32.94
N ASN A 334 -3.76 29.10 -31.83
CA ASN A 334 -3.06 28.68 -30.61
C ASN A 334 -4.01 28.47 -29.43
N TYR A 335 -5.31 28.32 -29.69
CA TYR A 335 -6.33 27.95 -28.71
C TYR A 335 -7.44 27.14 -29.38
N THR A 336 -8.21 26.40 -28.59
CA THR A 336 -9.36 25.63 -29.08
C THR A 336 -10.65 26.40 -28.82
N VAL A 337 -11.50 26.58 -29.84
CA VAL A 337 -12.84 27.17 -29.68
C VAL A 337 -13.85 26.07 -29.39
N ILE A 338 -14.68 26.27 -28.38
CA ILE A 338 -15.79 25.39 -28.03
C ILE A 338 -17.10 26.16 -28.11
N SER A 339 -18.06 25.65 -28.89
CA SER A 339 -19.40 26.23 -28.99
C SER A 339 -20.23 25.97 -27.73
N LYS A 340 -21.11 26.91 -27.39
CA LYS A 340 -22.07 26.72 -26.30
C LYS A 340 -23.04 25.56 -26.61
N THR A 341 -23.32 24.73 -25.60
CA THR A 341 -24.24 23.59 -25.72
C THR A 341 -25.53 23.80 -24.90
N GLY A 342 -25.56 24.80 -24.02
CA GLY A 342 -26.63 24.97 -23.02
C GLY A 342 -26.48 24.08 -21.79
N SER A 343 -25.47 23.20 -21.76
CA SER A 343 -25.12 22.28 -20.68
C SER A 343 -23.67 22.46 -20.25
N ASN A 344 -23.26 21.83 -19.14
CA ASN A 344 -21.84 21.75 -18.78
C ASN A 344 -21.04 21.11 -19.92
N ILE A 345 -19.79 21.54 -20.10
CA ILE A 345 -18.96 21.16 -21.22
C ILE A 345 -17.94 20.13 -20.77
N SER A 346 -17.80 19.08 -21.57
CA SER A 346 -16.73 18.10 -21.50
C SER A 346 -16.28 17.84 -22.93
N GLN A 347 -15.05 18.21 -23.27
CA GLN A 347 -14.56 18.18 -24.64
C GLN A 347 -13.12 17.71 -24.72
N VAL A 348 -12.91 16.74 -25.61
CA VAL A 348 -11.59 16.30 -26.07
C VAL A 348 -11.07 17.31 -27.11
N LEU A 349 -9.81 17.74 -27.01
CA LEU A 349 -9.24 18.66 -28.01
C LEU A 349 -8.92 17.91 -29.32
N SER A 350 -8.63 18.67 -30.38
CA SER A 350 -8.30 18.07 -31.68
C SER A 350 -6.83 17.65 -31.76
N SER A 351 -6.49 16.81 -32.75
CA SER A 351 -5.10 16.39 -33.01
C SER A 351 -4.16 17.55 -33.34
N GLY A 352 -4.71 18.63 -33.89
CA GLY A 352 -3.97 19.85 -34.22
C GLY A 352 -3.93 20.89 -33.10
N ALA A 353 -4.42 20.58 -31.89
CA ALA A 353 -4.46 21.55 -30.81
C ALA A 353 -3.04 22.00 -30.41
N ARG A 354 -2.90 23.30 -30.16
CA ARG A 354 -1.63 23.95 -29.86
C ARG A 354 -1.67 24.60 -28.48
N ASP A 355 -0.49 24.74 -27.89
CA ASP A 355 -0.29 25.57 -26.73
C ASP A 355 -0.27 27.07 -27.11
N THR A 356 -0.27 27.94 -26.10
CA THR A 356 -0.31 29.39 -26.31
C THR A 356 0.92 29.95 -27.04
N ASP A 357 2.05 29.23 -27.02
CA ASP A 357 3.27 29.60 -27.75
C ASP A 357 3.22 29.14 -29.23
N GLY A 358 2.19 28.38 -29.60
CA GLY A 358 1.94 27.88 -30.95
C GLY A 358 2.59 26.52 -31.25
N ALA A 359 3.19 25.86 -30.25
CA ALA A 359 3.64 24.48 -30.42
C ALA A 359 2.45 23.52 -30.31
N LEU A 360 2.51 22.39 -31.02
CA LEU A 360 1.51 21.34 -30.84
C LEU A 360 1.56 20.81 -29.40
N ILE A 361 0.40 20.57 -28.83
CA ILE A 361 0.30 19.88 -27.53
C ILE A 361 0.84 18.45 -27.73
N ARG A 362 1.78 18.05 -26.88
CA ARG A 362 2.52 16.78 -26.98
C ARG A 362 2.88 16.26 -25.58
N ASN A 363 3.11 14.95 -25.52
CA ASN A 363 3.61 14.21 -24.35
C ASN A 363 4.95 14.80 -23.81
N GLY A 364 5.19 14.64 -22.51
CA GLY A 364 6.43 15.05 -21.84
C GLY A 364 6.54 16.54 -21.49
N ILE A 365 5.53 17.34 -21.84
CA ILE A 365 5.43 18.75 -21.45
C ILE A 365 4.26 18.91 -20.48
N SER A 366 4.50 19.58 -19.36
CA SER A 366 3.46 19.87 -18.36
C SER A 366 2.72 21.16 -18.72
N TYR A 367 1.40 21.08 -18.83
CA TYR A 367 0.51 22.20 -19.11
C TYR A 367 -0.42 22.49 -17.94
N ARG A 368 -0.94 23.72 -17.90
CA ARG A 368 -2.16 24.09 -17.19
C ARG A 368 -3.14 24.67 -18.20
N VAL A 369 -4.41 24.36 -18.03
CA VAL A 369 -5.46 24.81 -18.94
C VAL A 369 -6.24 25.97 -18.34
N PHE A 370 -6.56 26.95 -19.17
CA PHE A 370 -7.47 28.03 -18.87
C PHE A 370 -8.65 27.98 -19.85
N VAL A 371 -9.83 28.34 -19.37
CA VAL A 371 -11.02 28.49 -20.21
C VAL A 371 -11.49 29.93 -20.14
N MET A 372 -11.77 30.53 -21.29
CA MET A 372 -12.31 31.88 -21.39
C MET A 372 -13.71 31.85 -22.01
N ALA A 373 -14.69 32.44 -21.33
CA ALA A 373 -15.99 32.73 -21.91
C ALA A 373 -15.91 34.02 -22.72
N VAL A 374 -16.10 33.93 -24.03
CA VAL A 374 -15.94 35.07 -24.95
C VAL A 374 -17.23 35.86 -25.01
N ASN A 375 -17.19 37.11 -24.56
CA ASN A 375 -18.34 37.99 -24.63
C ASN A 375 -18.63 38.37 -26.11
N SER A 376 -19.89 38.20 -26.52
CA SER A 376 -20.38 38.40 -27.89
C SER A 376 -20.30 39.85 -28.38
N SER A 377 -20.20 40.82 -27.48
CA SER A 377 -20.28 42.26 -27.79
C SER A 377 -18.99 43.03 -27.44
N ASN A 378 -18.15 42.50 -26.56
CA ASN A 378 -16.86 43.11 -26.22
C ASN A 378 -15.88 42.08 -25.65
N THR A 379 -14.87 41.68 -26.44
CA THR A 379 -13.87 40.69 -26.00
C THR A 379 -13.07 41.13 -24.77
N ALA A 380 -12.96 42.43 -24.49
CA ALA A 380 -12.31 42.96 -23.28
C ALA A 380 -13.03 42.55 -21.99
N ASN A 381 -14.30 42.16 -22.08
CA ASN A 381 -15.12 41.71 -20.95
C ASN A 381 -15.37 40.21 -20.96
N SER A 382 -14.53 39.46 -21.70
CA SER A 382 -14.48 38.01 -21.61
C SER A 382 -13.99 37.60 -20.22
N LEU A 383 -14.46 36.46 -19.72
CA LEU A 383 -14.08 35.95 -18.40
C LEU A 383 -13.07 34.83 -18.55
N LEU A 384 -11.89 34.96 -17.95
CA LEU A 384 -10.89 33.90 -17.89
C LEU A 384 -11.02 33.13 -16.57
N SER A 385 -10.99 31.80 -16.64
CA SER A 385 -10.99 30.92 -15.47
C SER A 385 -9.68 31.05 -14.67
N ALA A 386 -9.68 30.50 -13.45
CA ALA A 386 -8.42 30.12 -12.80
C ALA A 386 -7.73 28.99 -13.60
N ALA A 387 -6.43 28.81 -13.39
CA ALA A 387 -5.68 27.71 -13.98
C ALA A 387 -6.18 26.36 -13.44
N SER A 388 -6.27 25.34 -14.30
CA SER A 388 -6.49 23.95 -13.89
C SER A 388 -5.34 23.42 -13.02
N SER A 389 -5.49 22.21 -12.47
CA SER A 389 -4.36 21.39 -12.03
C SER A 389 -3.34 21.19 -13.16
N VAL A 390 -2.09 20.86 -12.81
CA VAL A 390 -1.07 20.52 -13.80
C VAL A 390 -1.50 19.23 -14.51
N LEU A 391 -1.46 19.26 -15.84
CA LEU A 391 -1.64 18.13 -16.73
C LEU A 391 -0.32 17.86 -17.45
N THR A 392 0.29 16.71 -17.18
CA THR A 392 1.37 16.19 -18.02
C THR A 392 0.75 15.06 -18.81
N LEU A 393 0.64 15.23 -20.13
CA LEU A 393 0.21 14.14 -21.00
C LEU A 393 1.20 13.00 -20.86
N SER A 394 0.70 11.81 -20.56
CA SER A 394 1.45 10.58 -20.41
C SER A 394 0.72 9.50 -21.20
N THR A 395 1.36 8.95 -22.23
CA THR A 395 0.92 7.68 -22.80
C THR A 395 0.92 6.62 -21.71
N ALA A 396 -0.24 6.15 -21.25
CA ALA A 396 -0.26 4.95 -20.42
C ALA A 396 -0.16 3.70 -21.31
N GLY A 397 0.91 3.62 -22.10
CA GLY A 397 1.44 2.33 -22.54
C GLY A 397 2.08 1.60 -21.34
N ILE A 398 2.83 0.56 -21.62
CA ILE A 398 3.60 -0.15 -20.58
C ILE A 398 4.60 0.77 -19.88
N SER A 399 4.88 0.50 -18.61
CA SER A 399 5.90 1.20 -17.82
C SER A 399 6.96 0.23 -17.29
N ASN A 400 8.06 0.74 -16.74
CA ASN A 400 9.15 -0.08 -16.16
C ASN A 400 9.75 -1.13 -17.12
N LEU A 401 9.88 -0.79 -18.42
CA LEU A 401 10.52 -1.67 -19.39
C LEU A 401 12.00 -1.86 -19.04
N SER A 402 12.39 -3.12 -18.84
CA SER A 402 13.75 -3.54 -18.54
C SER A 402 14.08 -4.82 -19.31
N VAL A 403 15.37 -4.98 -19.58
CA VAL A 403 15.92 -6.13 -20.28
C VAL A 403 17.14 -6.65 -19.53
N SER A 404 17.34 -7.96 -19.53
CA SER A 404 18.49 -8.59 -18.91
C SER A 404 18.91 -9.81 -19.71
N ASP A 405 20.21 -10.08 -19.71
CA ASP A 405 20.81 -11.32 -20.21
C ASP A 405 20.63 -12.40 -19.14
N VAL A 406 20.14 -13.59 -19.51
CA VAL A 406 19.72 -14.62 -18.53
C VAL A 406 20.09 -16.06 -18.86
N ASN A 407 20.56 -16.35 -20.08
CA ASN A 407 20.97 -17.68 -20.53
C ASN A 407 22.06 -17.57 -21.61
N ASP A 408 22.66 -18.71 -22.00
CA ASP A 408 23.80 -18.77 -22.94
C ASP A 408 23.56 -19.68 -24.16
N TYR A 409 22.40 -19.57 -24.78
CA TYR A 409 22.00 -20.36 -25.95
C TYR A 409 22.37 -19.72 -27.29
N ASN A 410 22.92 -18.50 -27.29
CA ASN A 410 23.17 -17.66 -28.46
C ASN A 410 21.93 -17.50 -29.34
N ASP A 411 20.77 -17.38 -28.70
CA ASP A 411 19.47 -17.19 -29.33
C ASP A 411 18.53 -16.34 -28.45
N GLY A 412 17.25 -16.25 -28.84
CA GLY A 412 16.28 -15.44 -28.09
C GLY A 412 16.13 -15.82 -26.62
N ARG A 413 16.48 -17.05 -26.21
CA ARG A 413 16.40 -17.47 -24.80
C ARG A 413 17.34 -16.71 -23.89
N ASP A 414 18.32 -16.00 -24.42
CA ASP A 414 19.29 -15.24 -23.64
C ASP A 414 18.68 -13.92 -23.17
N LEU A 415 17.66 -13.43 -23.87
CA LEU A 415 17.02 -12.16 -23.58
C LEU A 415 15.75 -12.33 -22.73
N ARG A 416 15.76 -11.78 -21.51
CA ARG A 416 14.55 -11.56 -20.71
C ARG A 416 14.05 -10.14 -20.87
N VAL A 417 12.74 -9.99 -21.08
CA VAL A 417 12.04 -8.70 -21.19
C VAL A 417 10.99 -8.59 -20.09
N SER A 418 11.07 -7.52 -19.31
CA SER A 418 10.16 -7.27 -18.18
C SER A 418 9.54 -5.87 -18.25
N PHE A 419 8.24 -5.76 -18.01
CA PHE A 419 7.52 -4.48 -17.97
C PHE A 419 6.23 -4.57 -17.15
N THR A 420 5.80 -3.43 -16.59
CA THR A 420 4.48 -3.23 -15.99
C THR A 420 3.46 -2.93 -17.10
N HIS A 421 2.30 -3.57 -17.05
CA HIS A 421 1.22 -3.37 -18.01
C HIS A 421 0.65 -1.95 -17.93
N ALA A 422 -0.11 -1.54 -18.94
CA ALA A 422 -0.84 -0.28 -18.91
C ALA A 422 -1.82 -0.27 -17.73
N ALA A 423 -2.03 0.91 -17.13
CA ALA A 423 -2.97 1.05 -16.01
C ALA A 423 -4.44 0.81 -16.41
N ASP A 424 -4.76 0.99 -17.69
CA ASP A 424 -6.04 0.65 -18.30
C ASP A 424 -5.76 -0.19 -19.57
N GLU A 425 -6.22 -1.43 -19.56
CA GLU A 425 -6.06 -2.38 -20.68
C GLU A 425 -7.38 -2.59 -21.45
N SER A 426 -8.45 -1.84 -21.13
CA SER A 426 -9.76 -1.99 -21.77
C SER A 426 -9.74 -1.75 -23.28
N TYR A 427 -8.73 -1.03 -23.77
CA TYR A 427 -8.49 -0.72 -25.18
C TYR A 427 -7.29 -1.46 -25.77
N ILE A 428 -6.66 -2.38 -25.04
CA ILE A 428 -5.47 -3.12 -25.50
C ILE A 428 -5.87 -4.57 -25.79
N SER A 429 -5.55 -5.05 -26.98
CA SER A 429 -5.78 -6.45 -27.38
C SER A 429 -4.63 -7.37 -26.98
N GLN A 430 -3.40 -6.85 -27.02
CA GLN A 430 -2.15 -7.54 -26.68
C GLN A 430 -0.98 -6.56 -26.66
N TYR A 431 0.15 -6.99 -26.13
CA TYR A 431 1.46 -6.37 -26.28
C TYR A 431 2.30 -7.13 -27.31
N ARG A 432 3.14 -6.41 -28.06
CA ARG A 432 4.13 -7.01 -28.97
C ARG A 432 5.53 -6.57 -28.55
N ILE A 433 6.37 -7.54 -28.18
CA ILE A 433 7.78 -7.32 -27.85
C ILE A 433 8.59 -7.37 -29.14
N MET A 434 9.32 -6.30 -29.43
CA MET A 434 10.13 -6.12 -30.64
C MET A 434 11.58 -5.90 -30.26
N VAL A 435 12.47 -6.77 -30.78
CA VAL A 435 13.91 -6.69 -30.56
C VAL A 435 14.56 -6.01 -31.75
N VAL A 436 15.25 -4.90 -31.52
CA VAL A 436 15.74 -3.99 -32.57
C VAL A 436 17.25 -3.87 -32.49
N PRO A 437 18.01 -4.26 -33.54
CA PRO A 437 19.46 -4.10 -33.55
C PRO A 437 19.84 -2.63 -33.72
N THR A 438 20.62 -2.09 -32.79
CA THR A 438 20.99 -0.67 -32.71
C THR A 438 21.88 -0.21 -33.86
N SER A 439 22.59 -1.14 -34.50
CA SER A 439 23.41 -0.86 -35.70
C SER A 439 22.59 -0.46 -36.93
N TYR A 440 21.29 -0.76 -36.95
CA TYR A 440 20.40 -0.48 -38.08
C TYR A 440 19.34 0.58 -37.78
N TYR A 441 19.01 0.78 -36.50
CA TYR A 441 18.02 1.76 -36.08
C TYR A 441 18.61 2.65 -34.98
N SER A 442 18.95 3.90 -35.34
CA SER A 442 19.25 4.95 -34.36
C SER A 442 17.99 5.35 -33.57
N SER A 443 16.82 5.10 -34.13
CA SER A 443 15.50 5.26 -33.51
C SER A 443 14.50 4.31 -34.17
N PHE A 444 13.53 3.78 -33.42
CA PHE A 444 12.46 2.91 -33.93
C PHE A 444 11.10 3.54 -33.62
N SER A 445 10.32 3.80 -34.67
CA SER A 445 9.06 4.54 -34.61
C SER A 445 7.85 3.62 -34.53
N VAL A 446 6.71 4.16 -34.08
CA VAL A 446 5.42 3.44 -34.07
C VAL A 446 5.00 2.97 -35.48
N SER A 447 5.30 3.76 -36.52
CA SER A 447 5.04 3.37 -37.92
C SER A 447 5.86 2.17 -38.36
N GLU A 448 7.11 2.07 -37.91
CA GLU A 448 7.96 0.91 -38.20
C GLU A 448 7.49 -0.31 -37.40
N ALA A 449 7.17 -0.13 -36.12
CA ALA A 449 6.59 -1.16 -35.27
C ALA A 449 5.31 -1.77 -35.84
N ASN A 450 4.42 -0.93 -36.39
CA ASN A 450 3.17 -1.38 -37.01
C ASN A 450 3.38 -2.25 -38.26
N ASN A 451 4.52 -2.11 -38.93
CA ASN A 451 4.85 -2.85 -40.16
C ASN A 451 5.70 -4.10 -39.90
N VAL A 452 6.08 -4.39 -38.65
CA VAL A 452 6.83 -5.61 -38.32
C VAL A 452 5.95 -6.83 -38.54
N ALA A 453 6.44 -7.80 -39.33
CA ALA A 453 5.75 -9.05 -39.59
C ALA A 453 5.55 -9.86 -38.30
N SER A 454 4.45 -10.61 -38.20
CA SER A 454 4.13 -11.38 -36.98
C SER A 454 5.13 -12.45 -36.59
N ALA A 455 5.98 -12.91 -37.52
CA ALA A 455 7.08 -13.81 -37.23
C ALA A 455 8.27 -13.15 -36.51
N TYR A 456 8.32 -11.81 -36.45
CA TYR A 456 9.47 -11.00 -36.02
C TYR A 456 9.19 -10.19 -34.74
N TYR A 457 8.14 -10.55 -34.01
CA TYR A 457 7.86 -10.05 -32.66
C TYR A 457 7.31 -11.18 -31.78
N SER A 458 7.36 -11.00 -30.47
CA SER A 458 6.71 -11.92 -29.51
C SER A 458 5.43 -11.28 -28.97
N ALA A 459 4.28 -11.93 -29.16
CA ALA A 459 3.00 -11.45 -28.65
C ALA A 459 2.78 -11.89 -27.20
N VAL A 460 2.25 -10.98 -26.38
CA VAL A 460 1.92 -11.23 -24.97
C VAL A 460 0.51 -10.69 -24.68
N GLY A 461 -0.31 -11.47 -23.98
CA GLY A 461 -1.66 -11.04 -23.60
C GLY A 461 -1.68 -9.98 -22.48
N THR A 462 -2.87 -9.47 -22.19
CA THR A 462 -3.15 -8.46 -21.15
C THR A 462 -3.57 -9.10 -19.81
N SER A 463 -3.07 -10.30 -19.51
CA SER A 463 -3.41 -10.99 -18.27
C SER A 463 -2.38 -10.67 -17.19
N GLY A 464 -2.83 -10.08 -16.08
CA GLY A 464 -1.98 -9.72 -14.94
C GLY A 464 -1.67 -8.22 -14.90
N SER A 465 -0.72 -7.80 -14.07
CA SER A 465 -0.29 -6.40 -13.95
C SER A 465 1.10 -6.13 -14.53
N SER A 466 1.82 -7.17 -14.94
CA SER A 466 3.18 -7.10 -15.48
C SER A 466 3.53 -8.35 -16.28
N THR A 467 4.52 -8.22 -17.17
CA THR A 467 5.15 -9.34 -17.88
C THR A 467 6.62 -9.41 -17.51
N SER A 468 7.13 -10.63 -17.35
CA SER A 468 8.57 -10.95 -17.31
C SER A 468 8.76 -12.22 -18.14
N LEU A 469 9.18 -12.07 -19.39
CA LEU A 469 9.24 -13.14 -20.38
C LEU A 469 10.69 -13.37 -20.84
N VAL A 470 11.15 -14.62 -20.76
CA VAL A 470 12.33 -15.09 -21.50
C VAL A 470 11.87 -15.47 -22.90
N LEU A 471 12.50 -14.93 -23.94
CA LEU A 471 12.05 -15.15 -25.33
C LEU A 471 12.37 -16.59 -25.79
N SER A 472 11.76 -17.04 -26.89
CA SER A 472 11.99 -18.40 -27.40
C SER A 472 13.25 -18.49 -28.26
N SER A 473 13.76 -19.72 -28.45
CA SER A 473 14.92 -20.00 -29.32
C SER A 473 14.72 -19.57 -30.78
N SER A 474 13.46 -19.51 -31.22
CA SER A 474 13.08 -19.12 -32.57
C SER A 474 12.81 -17.62 -32.73
N THR A 475 12.98 -16.82 -31.67
CA THR A 475 12.69 -15.39 -31.69
C THR A 475 13.64 -14.67 -32.64
N ARG A 476 13.07 -13.76 -33.44
CA ARG A 476 13.79 -12.97 -34.42
C ARG A 476 13.73 -11.49 -34.04
N ASP A 477 14.76 -10.76 -34.46
CA ASP A 477 14.72 -9.31 -34.46
C ASP A 477 13.72 -8.78 -35.51
N VAL A 478 13.43 -7.48 -35.47
CA VAL A 478 12.47 -6.83 -36.39
C VAL A 478 12.86 -6.94 -37.87
N ARG A 479 14.08 -7.35 -38.19
CA ARG A 479 14.55 -7.58 -39.57
C ARG A 479 14.49 -9.05 -39.98
N GLY A 480 14.00 -9.93 -39.10
CA GLY A 480 13.85 -11.35 -39.32
C GLY A 480 15.11 -12.18 -39.09
N SER A 481 16.19 -11.60 -38.56
CA SER A 481 17.37 -12.37 -38.15
C SER A 481 17.13 -12.99 -36.77
N LEU A 482 17.64 -14.20 -36.52
CA LEU A 482 17.64 -14.73 -35.15
C LEU A 482 18.43 -13.78 -34.24
N ILE A 483 17.93 -13.59 -33.03
CA ILE A 483 18.67 -12.92 -31.97
C ILE A 483 19.97 -13.71 -31.71
N LYS A 484 21.10 -13.02 -31.55
CA LYS A 484 22.43 -13.64 -31.38
C LYS A 484 23.33 -12.76 -30.51
N ASN A 485 24.37 -13.38 -29.97
CA ASN A 485 25.33 -12.73 -29.10
C ASN A 485 26.27 -11.82 -29.90
N GLY A 486 26.80 -10.79 -29.22
CA GLY A 486 27.68 -9.78 -29.82
C GLY A 486 26.98 -8.73 -30.69
N ILE A 487 25.65 -8.66 -30.66
CA ILE A 487 24.85 -7.61 -31.30
C ILE A 487 24.20 -6.75 -30.21
N ASN A 488 24.37 -5.43 -30.30
CA ASN A 488 23.68 -4.47 -29.44
C ASN A 488 22.21 -4.35 -29.87
N TYR A 489 21.29 -4.67 -28.96
CA TYR A 489 19.86 -4.56 -29.15
C TYR A 489 19.25 -3.51 -28.23
N ARG A 490 18.09 -2.99 -28.65
CA ARG A 490 17.10 -2.34 -27.80
C ARG A 490 15.78 -3.04 -27.98
N VAL A 491 15.00 -3.11 -26.91
CA VAL A 491 13.66 -3.67 -26.94
C VAL A 491 12.64 -2.56 -26.88
N TYR A 492 11.58 -2.73 -27.67
CA TYR A 492 10.39 -1.88 -27.64
C TYR A 492 9.17 -2.77 -27.44
N VAL A 493 8.16 -2.25 -26.76
CA VAL A 493 6.90 -2.95 -26.54
C VAL A 493 5.79 -2.10 -27.14
N LEU A 494 5.04 -2.67 -28.10
CA LEU A 494 3.90 -2.03 -28.74
C LEU A 494 2.61 -2.51 -28.06
N SER A 495 1.88 -1.61 -27.41
CA SER A 495 0.50 -1.83 -26.96
C SER A 495 -0.43 -1.75 -28.17
N VAL A 496 -1.16 -2.83 -28.47
CA VAL A 496 -1.99 -2.93 -29.67
C VAL A 496 -3.44 -2.57 -29.37
N GLY A 497 -3.93 -1.47 -29.95
CA GLY A 497 -5.28 -0.98 -29.75
C GLY A 497 -6.38 -1.97 -30.17
N SER A 498 -7.53 -1.95 -29.49
CA SER A 498 -8.68 -2.83 -29.70
C SER A 498 -9.98 -2.03 -29.89
N GLY A 499 -11.02 -2.69 -30.43
CA GLY A 499 -12.35 -2.08 -30.62
C GLY A 499 -12.31 -0.80 -31.48
N SER A 500 -12.88 0.28 -30.96
CA SER A 500 -12.89 1.61 -31.61
C SER A 500 -11.50 2.27 -31.72
N ASN A 501 -10.49 1.74 -31.01
CA ASN A 501 -9.10 2.20 -31.04
C ASN A 501 -8.20 1.30 -31.91
N SER A 502 -8.79 0.41 -32.72
CA SER A 502 -8.04 -0.45 -33.63
C SER A 502 -7.17 0.40 -34.60
N GLY A 503 -5.85 0.20 -34.53
CA GLY A 503 -4.87 0.97 -35.31
C GLY A 503 -4.17 2.11 -34.54
N SER A 504 -4.69 2.50 -33.37
CA SER A 504 -4.04 3.42 -32.44
C SER A 504 -3.11 2.64 -31.51
N ASN A 505 -1.96 2.19 -32.03
CA ASN A 505 -0.98 1.46 -31.22
C ASN A 505 0.00 2.43 -30.53
N ILE A 506 0.38 2.13 -29.29
CA ILE A 506 1.37 2.91 -28.53
C ILE A 506 2.68 2.13 -28.46
N LEU A 507 3.79 2.73 -28.91
CA LEU A 507 5.13 2.15 -28.74
C LEU A 507 5.77 2.70 -27.46
N SER A 508 6.31 1.82 -26.62
CA SER A 508 7.08 2.21 -25.44
C SER A 508 8.34 3.01 -25.81
N PRO A 509 8.92 3.77 -24.87
CA PRO A 509 10.33 4.14 -24.96
C PRO A 509 11.22 2.89 -25.13
N ALA A 510 12.40 3.08 -25.73
CA ALA A 510 13.38 2.01 -25.85
C ALA A 510 13.86 1.55 -24.47
N SER A 511 14.10 0.26 -24.32
CA SER A 511 14.89 -0.25 -23.18
C SER A 511 16.29 0.38 -23.16
N ALA A 512 17.01 0.16 -22.06
CA ALA A 512 18.47 0.26 -22.08
C ALA A 512 19.03 -0.61 -23.20
N GLU A 513 20.13 -0.16 -23.81
CA GLU A 513 20.86 -0.97 -24.77
C GLU A 513 21.42 -2.20 -24.06
N ILE A 514 21.28 -3.35 -24.70
CA ILE A 514 21.79 -4.62 -24.20
C ILE A 514 22.55 -5.34 -25.31
N MET A 515 23.78 -5.74 -25.01
CA MET A 515 24.46 -6.74 -25.81
C MET A 515 24.26 -8.07 -25.12
N LEU A 516 23.75 -9.05 -25.86
CA LEU A 516 23.75 -10.42 -25.38
C LEU A 516 25.16 -10.95 -25.51
N TRP A 517 25.66 -11.50 -24.42
CA TRP A 517 26.90 -12.24 -24.42
C TRP A 517 26.53 -13.72 -24.31
N ASN A 518 27.43 -14.61 -24.73
CA ASN A 518 27.50 -15.79 -23.89
C ASN A 518 28.14 -15.23 -22.62
N ASP A 519 27.46 -15.25 -21.49
CA ASP A 519 28.10 -15.19 -20.19
C ASP A 519 29.00 -16.42 -20.12
N TYR A 520 30.14 -16.29 -20.81
CA TYR A 520 31.29 -17.17 -20.80
C TYR A 520 31.82 -17.11 -19.37
N SER A 521 31.14 -17.76 -18.43
CA SER A 521 31.57 -17.91 -17.06
C SER A 521 32.00 -19.37 -16.93
N LEU A 522 33.30 -19.59 -16.90
CA LEU A 522 33.80 -20.89 -16.47
C LEU A 522 33.41 -21.03 -15.01
N SER A 523 32.82 -22.16 -14.64
CA SER A 523 32.62 -22.48 -13.24
C SER A 523 33.90 -23.10 -12.67
N ALA A 524 34.20 -22.80 -11.42
CA ALA A 524 35.20 -23.55 -10.67
C ALA A 524 34.74 -25.00 -10.50
N VAL A 525 35.70 -25.92 -10.41
CA VAL A 525 35.40 -27.30 -9.99
C VAL A 525 34.83 -27.31 -8.57
N THR A 526 33.99 -28.30 -8.28
CA THR A 526 33.38 -28.47 -6.95
C THR A 526 33.88 -29.76 -6.30
N ASN A 527 33.66 -29.90 -4.98
CA ASN A 527 34.08 -31.09 -4.22
C ASN A 527 35.57 -31.44 -4.38
N LEU A 528 36.43 -30.42 -4.40
CA LEU A 528 37.88 -30.61 -4.45
C LEU A 528 38.37 -31.25 -3.15
N ALA A 529 38.79 -32.50 -3.24
CA ALA A 529 39.34 -33.30 -2.17
C ALA A 529 40.75 -33.80 -2.53
N VAL A 530 41.58 -33.92 -1.50
CA VAL A 530 42.94 -34.45 -1.60
C VAL A 530 43.13 -35.53 -0.56
N SER A 531 43.84 -36.59 -0.91
CA SER A 531 44.17 -37.68 0.01
C SER A 531 45.56 -38.22 -0.26
N ASP A 532 46.21 -38.68 0.80
CA ASP A 532 47.46 -39.41 0.73
C ASP A 532 47.15 -40.90 0.49
N VAL A 533 47.65 -41.49 -0.60
CA VAL A 533 47.20 -42.82 -1.08
C VAL A 533 48.30 -43.83 -1.36
N ASN A 534 49.57 -43.40 -1.38
CA ASN A 534 50.73 -44.25 -1.61
C ASN A 534 51.88 -43.80 -0.70
N ASP A 535 53.05 -44.45 -0.81
CA ASP A 535 54.22 -44.12 0.00
C ASP A 535 55.51 -44.22 -0.85
N TYR A 536 55.51 -43.54 -2.00
CA TYR A 536 56.63 -43.45 -2.93
C TYR A 536 57.55 -42.25 -2.65
N ASN A 537 57.18 -41.38 -1.70
CA ASN A 537 57.79 -40.10 -1.40
C ASN A 537 57.91 -39.20 -2.64
N ASP A 538 56.87 -39.23 -3.48
CA ASP A 538 56.78 -38.43 -4.70
C ASP A 538 55.33 -38.05 -5.03
N GLY A 539 55.09 -37.49 -6.22
CA GLY A 539 53.74 -37.08 -6.63
C GLY A 539 52.70 -38.19 -6.60
N ARG A 540 53.10 -39.47 -6.67
CA ARG A 540 52.15 -40.61 -6.60
C ARG A 540 51.47 -40.74 -5.25
N ASP A 541 51.95 -40.06 -4.21
CA ASP A 541 51.34 -40.12 -2.88
C ASP A 541 50.10 -39.22 -2.81
N LEU A 542 50.05 -38.18 -3.65
CA LEU A 542 48.93 -37.26 -3.69
C LEU A 542 47.87 -37.70 -4.71
N LYS A 543 46.68 -38.02 -4.22
CA LYS A 543 45.47 -38.18 -5.04
C LYS A 543 44.61 -36.92 -4.95
N VAL A 544 44.14 -36.46 -6.10
CA VAL A 544 43.27 -35.28 -6.24
C VAL A 544 41.96 -35.71 -6.88
N ALA A 545 40.84 -35.42 -6.23
CA ALA A 545 39.51 -35.70 -6.75
C ALA A 545 38.65 -34.43 -6.75
N PHE A 546 37.83 -34.25 -7.78
CA PHE A 546 36.88 -33.13 -7.89
C PHE A 546 35.78 -33.44 -8.91
N ASN A 547 34.66 -32.76 -8.75
CA ASN A 547 33.59 -32.72 -9.75
C ASN A 547 33.92 -31.64 -10.79
N HIS A 548 33.72 -31.96 -12.06
CA HIS A 548 33.89 -31.00 -13.16
C HIS A 548 32.92 -29.84 -13.04
N ALA A 549 33.18 -28.76 -13.78
CA ALA A 549 32.23 -27.68 -13.93
C ALA A 549 30.89 -28.22 -14.44
N ALA A 550 29.76 -27.69 -13.94
CA ALA A 550 28.43 -28.15 -14.36
C ALA A 550 28.17 -27.91 -15.86
N ASP A 551 28.80 -26.86 -16.41
CA ASP A 551 28.87 -26.59 -17.84
C ASP A 551 30.34 -26.53 -18.28
N GLU A 552 30.72 -27.46 -19.16
CA GLU A 552 32.07 -27.56 -19.74
C GLU A 552 32.13 -27.05 -21.18
N THR A 553 31.05 -26.44 -21.70
CA THR A 553 30.95 -25.96 -23.10
C THR A 553 32.17 -25.12 -23.51
N TYR A 554 32.73 -24.37 -22.56
CA TYR A 554 33.88 -23.49 -22.77
C TYR A 554 35.13 -23.90 -22.00
N VAL A 555 35.18 -25.07 -21.37
CA VAL A 555 36.38 -25.58 -20.68
C VAL A 555 37.20 -26.42 -21.67
N SER A 556 38.46 -26.08 -21.91
CA SER A 556 39.36 -26.92 -22.72
C SER A 556 40.05 -28.01 -21.89
N GLN A 557 40.36 -27.72 -20.64
CA GLN A 557 41.04 -28.61 -19.70
C GLN A 557 40.96 -28.04 -18.29
N TYR A 558 41.26 -28.89 -17.31
CA TYR A 558 41.58 -28.49 -15.95
C TYR A 558 43.09 -28.55 -15.70
N ARG A 559 43.60 -27.70 -14.82
CA ARG A 559 44.99 -27.76 -14.34
C ARG A 559 45.03 -27.91 -12.83
N ILE A 560 45.60 -28.99 -12.35
CA ILE A 560 45.85 -29.24 -10.93
C ILE A 560 47.13 -28.52 -10.52
N MET A 561 47.00 -27.58 -9.59
CA MET A 561 48.08 -26.75 -9.03
C MET A 561 48.37 -27.21 -7.60
N VAL A 562 49.55 -27.78 -7.37
CA VAL A 562 50.00 -28.17 -6.03
C VAL A 562 50.84 -27.03 -5.44
N VAL A 563 50.36 -26.42 -4.36
CA VAL A 563 50.93 -25.20 -3.78
C VAL A 563 51.46 -25.49 -2.38
N PRO A 564 52.76 -25.32 -2.09
CA PRO A 564 53.28 -25.54 -0.76
C PRO A 564 52.74 -24.47 0.21
N THR A 565 52.44 -24.88 1.44
CA THR A 565 51.93 -24.00 2.50
C THR A 565 52.94 -22.94 2.99
N SER A 566 54.18 -22.96 2.50
CA SER A 566 55.10 -21.82 2.64
C SER A 566 54.82 -20.68 1.64
N TYR A 567 53.91 -20.88 0.68
CA TYR A 567 53.65 -19.98 -0.46
C TYR A 567 52.13 -19.74 -0.71
N TYR A 568 51.23 -20.29 0.13
CA TYR A 568 49.78 -20.30 -0.15
C TYR A 568 49.02 -19.00 0.18
N SER A 569 49.52 -18.16 1.08
CA SER A 569 48.76 -17.00 1.58
C SER A 569 48.48 -15.93 0.52
N SER A 570 49.10 -16.03 -0.65
CA SER A 570 48.95 -15.10 -1.77
C SER A 570 48.57 -15.77 -3.10
N PHE A 571 48.36 -17.10 -3.16
CA PHE A 571 48.19 -17.78 -4.44
C PHE A 571 46.85 -17.39 -5.10
N SER A 572 46.97 -16.63 -6.19
CA SER A 572 45.87 -16.02 -6.91
C SER A 572 45.67 -16.66 -8.30
N LEU A 573 44.56 -16.33 -8.96
CA LEU A 573 44.33 -16.73 -10.34
C LEU A 573 45.44 -16.20 -11.28
N SER A 574 45.97 -14.99 -11.04
CA SER A 574 47.10 -14.46 -11.82
C SER A 574 48.38 -15.28 -11.64
N ASP A 575 48.64 -15.76 -10.43
CA ASP A 575 49.78 -16.66 -10.18
C ASP A 575 49.56 -17.99 -10.90
N ALA A 576 48.38 -18.57 -10.77
CA ALA A 576 48.01 -19.83 -11.41
C ALA A 576 48.12 -19.77 -12.95
N ASN A 577 47.75 -18.65 -13.57
CA ASN A 577 47.89 -18.41 -15.00
C ASN A 577 49.35 -18.26 -15.45
N SER A 578 50.26 -17.90 -14.53
CA SER A 578 51.69 -17.70 -14.80
C SER A 578 52.54 -18.96 -14.55
N VAL A 579 51.96 -20.01 -13.97
CA VAL A 579 52.66 -21.28 -13.70
C VAL A 579 53.06 -21.95 -15.01
N SER A 580 54.34 -22.32 -15.13
CA SER A 580 54.88 -23.04 -16.29
C SER A 580 54.22 -24.42 -16.44
N SER A 581 54.05 -24.89 -17.68
CA SER A 581 53.37 -26.16 -17.99
C SER A 581 54.03 -27.41 -17.42
N GLY A 582 55.30 -27.34 -17.02
CA GLY A 582 55.98 -28.42 -16.31
C GLY A 582 55.65 -28.52 -14.81
N ASN A 583 54.94 -27.54 -14.26
CA ASN A 583 54.69 -27.37 -12.82
C ASN A 583 53.20 -27.49 -12.43
N TYR A 584 52.39 -28.06 -13.32
CA TYR A 584 51.00 -28.42 -13.05
C TYR A 584 50.64 -29.71 -13.77
N THR A 585 49.53 -30.35 -13.39
CA THR A 585 49.01 -31.53 -14.08
C THR A 585 47.75 -31.17 -14.88
N SER A 586 47.77 -31.37 -16.19
CA SER A 586 46.60 -31.16 -17.07
C SER A 586 45.66 -32.36 -17.04
N ILE A 587 44.36 -32.08 -16.99
CA ILE A 587 43.27 -33.07 -17.02
C ILE A 587 42.27 -32.64 -18.11
N GLY A 588 41.82 -33.58 -18.94
CA GLY A 588 40.80 -33.31 -19.96
C GLY A 588 39.39 -33.18 -19.37
N THR A 589 38.42 -32.81 -20.20
CA THR A 589 36.99 -32.65 -19.86
C THR A 589 36.16 -33.91 -20.11
N SER A 590 36.79 -35.09 -20.14
CA SER A 590 36.06 -36.34 -20.34
C SER A 590 35.46 -36.84 -19.02
N GLY A 591 34.14 -36.92 -18.95
CA GLY A 591 33.41 -37.40 -17.77
C GLY A 591 32.82 -36.26 -16.95
N SER A 592 32.32 -36.54 -15.74
CA SER A 592 31.76 -35.51 -14.83
C SER A 592 32.56 -35.36 -13.53
N VAL A 593 33.54 -36.25 -13.31
CA VAL A 593 34.39 -36.30 -12.11
C VAL A 593 35.80 -36.70 -12.49
N THR A 594 36.78 -36.15 -11.78
CA THR A 594 38.18 -36.59 -11.84
C THR A 594 38.58 -37.23 -10.52
N SER A 595 39.35 -38.31 -10.61
CA SER A 595 40.03 -38.93 -9.47
C SER A 595 41.43 -39.35 -9.92
N GLN A 596 42.40 -38.46 -9.76
CA GLN A 596 43.75 -38.59 -10.32
C GLN A 596 44.78 -38.79 -9.23
N VAL A 597 45.53 -39.90 -9.30
CA VAL A 597 46.82 -40.03 -8.60
C VAL A 597 47.89 -39.34 -9.45
N LEU A 598 48.66 -38.42 -8.87
CA LEU A 598 49.64 -37.66 -9.66
C LEU A 598 50.84 -38.54 -10.05
N ALA A 599 51.65 -38.06 -10.99
CA ALA A 599 52.80 -38.81 -11.49
C ALA A 599 54.00 -38.66 -10.56
N SER A 600 54.95 -39.59 -10.63
CA SER A 600 56.20 -39.52 -9.84
C SER A 600 57.03 -38.27 -10.12
N THR A 601 56.87 -37.70 -11.32
CA THR A 601 57.58 -36.51 -11.77
C THR A 601 56.83 -35.20 -11.51
N THR A 602 55.64 -35.25 -10.89
CA THR A 602 54.83 -34.05 -10.64
C THR A 602 55.54 -33.08 -9.72
N ARG A 603 55.48 -31.79 -10.07
CA ARG A 603 56.09 -30.68 -9.35
C ARG A 603 55.03 -29.77 -8.74
N ASP A 604 55.39 -29.11 -7.66
CA ASP A 604 54.63 -27.99 -7.12
C ASP A 604 54.71 -26.76 -8.05
N VAL A 605 53.88 -25.74 -7.80
CA VAL A 605 53.84 -24.52 -8.63
C VAL A 605 55.16 -23.74 -8.69
N ARG A 606 56.10 -24.01 -7.77
CA ARG A 606 57.44 -23.42 -7.74
C ARG A 606 58.49 -24.29 -8.46
N GLY A 607 58.08 -25.43 -9.00
CA GLY A 607 58.92 -26.36 -9.77
C GLY A 607 59.69 -27.37 -8.92
N SER A 608 59.44 -27.47 -7.62
CA SER A 608 60.04 -28.52 -6.79
C SER A 608 59.24 -29.81 -6.91
N LEU A 609 59.90 -30.98 -6.89
CA LEU A 609 59.18 -32.26 -6.82
C LEU A 609 58.33 -32.32 -5.55
N ILE A 610 57.13 -32.89 -5.68
CA ILE A 610 56.30 -33.24 -4.52
C ILE A 610 57.04 -34.29 -3.70
N LYS A 611 57.00 -34.16 -2.38
CA LYS A 611 57.72 -35.01 -1.43
C LYS A 611 57.05 -34.99 -0.05
N ASN A 612 57.39 -35.98 0.75
CA ASN A 612 56.87 -36.14 2.12
C ASN A 612 57.45 -35.10 3.08
N GLY A 613 56.71 -34.83 4.15
CA GLY A 613 57.05 -33.84 5.18
C GLY A 613 56.84 -32.37 4.77
N VAL A 614 56.31 -32.12 3.57
CA VAL A 614 55.90 -30.78 3.13
C VAL A 614 54.38 -30.73 3.09
N SER A 615 53.79 -29.70 3.70
CA SER A 615 52.35 -29.47 3.63
C SER A 615 51.98 -28.67 2.39
N TYR A 616 50.97 -29.11 1.66
CA TYR A 616 50.46 -28.51 0.43
C TYR A 616 48.98 -28.15 0.55
N ARG A 617 48.54 -27.25 -0.33
CA ARG A 617 47.14 -27.08 -0.75
C ARG A 617 47.07 -27.32 -2.24
N VAL A 618 45.95 -27.85 -2.70
CA VAL A 618 45.68 -28.02 -4.13
C VAL A 618 44.64 -27.02 -4.57
N TYR A 619 44.84 -26.45 -5.76
CA TYR A 619 43.85 -25.67 -6.48
C TYR A 619 43.66 -26.29 -7.85
N VAL A 620 42.49 -26.11 -8.45
CA VAL A 620 42.23 -26.53 -9.82
C VAL A 620 41.77 -25.32 -10.62
N VAL A 621 42.38 -25.14 -11.80
CA VAL A 621 42.02 -24.06 -12.72
C VAL A 621 41.19 -24.63 -13.87
N SER A 622 39.99 -24.11 -14.06
CA SER A 622 39.19 -24.32 -15.28
C SER A 622 39.73 -23.41 -16.37
N ILE A 623 40.23 -24.00 -17.48
CA ILE A 623 40.86 -23.26 -18.57
C ILE A 623 39.87 -23.06 -19.71
N GLY A 624 39.74 -21.82 -20.17
CA GLY A 624 38.90 -21.49 -21.31
C GLY A 624 39.32 -22.20 -22.60
N SER A 625 38.36 -22.54 -23.46
CA SER A 625 38.62 -23.06 -24.79
C SER A 625 39.08 -21.96 -25.75
N GLY A 626 39.63 -22.31 -26.92
CA GLY A 626 40.11 -21.31 -27.90
C GLY A 626 39.02 -20.36 -28.42
N THR A 627 37.75 -20.66 -28.17
CA THR A 627 36.60 -19.83 -28.47
C THR A 627 36.09 -19.01 -27.27
N TYR A 628 36.70 -19.16 -26.10
CA TYR A 628 36.39 -18.44 -24.86
C TYR A 628 37.30 -17.20 -24.73
N SER A 629 36.70 -16.01 -24.59
CA SER A 629 37.42 -14.73 -24.46
C SER A 629 37.49 -14.20 -23.02
N GLY A 630 36.87 -14.88 -22.05
CA GLY A 630 36.86 -14.51 -20.64
C GLY A 630 38.14 -14.91 -19.88
N THR A 631 38.13 -14.78 -18.56
CA THR A 631 39.25 -15.21 -17.69
C THR A 631 39.10 -16.67 -17.25
N ASN A 632 40.21 -17.39 -17.11
CA ASN A 632 40.21 -18.71 -16.43
C ASN A 632 39.64 -18.58 -15.01
N VAL A 633 39.21 -19.69 -14.40
CA VAL A 633 38.65 -19.67 -13.05
C VAL A 633 39.40 -20.62 -12.13
N LEU A 634 39.82 -20.11 -10.97
CA LEU A 634 40.54 -20.86 -9.93
C LEU A 634 39.55 -21.35 -8.88
N SER A 635 39.64 -22.63 -8.50
CA SER A 635 38.85 -23.19 -7.41
C SER A 635 39.20 -22.59 -6.05
N ALA A 636 38.33 -22.79 -5.06
CA ALA A 636 38.76 -22.72 -3.67
C ALA A 636 39.89 -23.74 -3.41
N SER A 637 40.75 -23.46 -2.43
CA SER A 637 41.82 -24.39 -2.06
C SER A 637 41.24 -25.64 -1.41
N SER A 638 41.89 -26.79 -1.63
CA SER A 638 41.68 -27.98 -0.79
C SER A 638 42.03 -27.69 0.68
N ALA A 639 41.65 -28.62 1.57
CA ALA A 639 42.26 -28.70 2.90
C ALA A 639 43.80 -28.83 2.78
N VAL A 640 44.52 -28.41 3.82
CA VAL A 640 45.97 -28.63 3.89
C VAL A 640 46.21 -30.13 4.00
N ILE A 641 47.12 -30.65 3.19
CA ILE A 641 47.57 -32.04 3.24
C ILE A 641 49.08 -32.08 3.42
N THR A 642 49.55 -32.86 4.38
CA THR A 642 50.97 -33.18 4.54
C THR A 642 51.15 -34.61 4.10
N LEU A 643 51.96 -34.84 3.07
CA LEU A 643 52.29 -36.20 2.64
C LEU A 643 53.25 -36.80 3.67
N LEU A 644 52.94 -37.98 4.18
CA LEU A 644 53.70 -38.62 5.25
C LEU A 644 54.42 -39.87 4.74
N ASN A 645 55.60 -40.14 5.30
CA ASN A 645 56.27 -41.44 5.11
C ASN A 645 55.62 -42.42 6.09
N GLY A 646 54.69 -43.26 5.62
CA GLY A 646 53.89 -44.14 6.48
C GLY A 646 52.98 -43.34 7.45
N THR A 647 51.82 -43.82 7.87
CA THR A 647 51.59 -45.20 8.30
C THR A 647 50.23 -45.72 7.86
N SER A 648 50.27 -46.94 7.34
CA SER A 648 49.12 -47.83 7.27
C SER A 648 48.37 -47.91 8.59
N VAL A 649 47.05 -48.06 8.57
CA VAL A 649 46.25 -48.46 9.75
C VAL A 649 46.98 -49.59 10.49
N THR A 650 47.31 -49.40 11.77
CA THR A 650 48.02 -50.41 12.59
C THR A 650 47.07 -51.10 13.57
N ALA A 651 47.37 -52.33 13.96
CA ALA A 651 46.63 -53.02 15.01
C ALA A 651 46.81 -52.35 16.38
N VAL A 652 45.80 -52.51 17.24
CA VAL A 652 45.89 -52.19 18.67
C VAL A 652 46.95 -53.05 19.37
N THR A 653 47.48 -52.54 20.47
CA THR A 653 48.47 -53.24 21.30
C THR A 653 47.94 -53.50 22.70
N ASP A 654 48.65 -54.29 23.51
CA ASP A 654 48.30 -54.60 24.90
C ASP A 654 46.88 -55.18 25.11
N LEU A 655 46.39 -55.95 24.12
CA LEU A 655 45.07 -56.59 24.22
C LEU A 655 45.03 -57.61 25.36
N SER A 656 44.18 -57.36 26.33
CA SER A 656 43.94 -58.19 27.50
C SER A 656 42.44 -58.40 27.74
N VAL A 657 42.13 -59.54 28.36
CA VAL A 657 40.76 -59.93 28.71
C VAL A 657 40.72 -60.44 30.13
N SER A 658 39.65 -60.14 30.85
CA SER A 658 39.43 -60.59 32.22
C SER A 658 37.97 -60.88 32.49
N ASP A 659 37.72 -61.84 33.37
CA ASP A 659 36.41 -62.17 33.90
C ASP A 659 36.14 -61.27 35.12
N VAL A 660 35.08 -60.46 35.09
CA VAL A 660 34.88 -59.37 36.07
C VAL A 660 33.58 -59.43 36.87
N ASP A 661 32.57 -60.12 36.36
CA ASP A 661 31.24 -60.25 36.95
C ASP A 661 30.70 -61.67 36.70
N ASP A 662 29.47 -61.98 37.12
CA ASP A 662 28.92 -63.35 37.13
C ASP A 662 27.42 -63.35 36.78
N TYR A 663 27.14 -62.87 35.58
CA TYR A 663 25.82 -62.75 34.95
C TYR A 663 25.52 -63.91 34.00
N SER A 664 26.49 -64.80 33.77
CA SER A 664 26.47 -65.89 32.79
C SER A 664 26.24 -65.41 31.35
N ASP A 665 26.64 -64.16 31.05
CA ASP A 665 26.46 -63.53 29.74
C ASP A 665 27.63 -62.60 29.36
N GLY A 666 27.46 -61.78 28.32
CA GLY A 666 28.53 -60.89 27.84
C GLY A 666 29.09 -59.94 28.90
N ARG A 667 28.34 -59.61 29.95
CA ARG A 667 28.77 -58.70 31.02
C ARG A 667 29.89 -59.25 31.89
N ASP A 668 30.21 -60.52 31.77
CA ASP A 668 31.29 -61.13 32.55
C ASP A 668 32.65 -60.85 31.90
N LEU A 669 32.66 -60.48 30.62
CA LEU A 669 33.87 -60.25 29.86
C LEU A 669 34.25 -58.77 29.81
N ARG A 670 35.40 -58.43 30.39
CA ARG A 670 36.09 -57.15 30.18
C ARG A 670 37.19 -57.30 29.15
N VAL A 671 37.26 -56.35 28.21
CA VAL A 671 38.26 -56.25 27.16
C VAL A 671 39.00 -54.92 27.28
N ALA A 672 40.34 -54.96 27.31
CA ALA A 672 41.17 -53.77 27.37
C ALA A 672 42.33 -53.82 26.36
N PHE A 673 42.67 -52.68 25.74
CA PHE A 673 43.75 -52.54 24.76
C PHE A 673 44.22 -51.09 24.62
N THR A 674 45.47 -50.89 24.20
CA THR A 674 46.06 -49.60 23.82
C THR A 674 45.73 -49.31 22.35
N HIS A 675 45.28 -48.10 22.07
CA HIS A 675 44.90 -47.65 20.72
C HIS A 675 46.11 -47.60 19.77
N ALA A 676 45.84 -47.52 18.47
CA ALA A 676 46.88 -47.24 17.49
C ALA A 676 47.52 -45.87 17.77
N PRO A 677 48.85 -45.69 17.60
CA PRO A 677 49.51 -44.40 17.81
C PRO A 677 49.01 -43.29 16.88
N ASP A 678 48.50 -43.67 15.72
CA ASP A 678 47.87 -42.79 14.74
C ASP A 678 46.49 -43.35 14.35
N GLU A 679 45.44 -42.61 14.70
CA GLU A 679 44.05 -42.98 14.44
C GLU A 679 43.46 -42.18 13.27
N THR A 680 44.27 -41.41 12.53
CA THR A 680 43.85 -40.54 11.42
C THR A 680 43.00 -41.28 10.38
N TYR A 681 43.27 -42.58 10.18
CA TYR A 681 42.58 -43.43 9.21
C TYR A 681 41.75 -44.55 9.86
N ILE A 682 41.43 -44.46 11.15
CA ILE A 682 40.63 -45.47 11.88
C ILE A 682 39.28 -44.85 12.24
N THR A 683 38.20 -45.44 11.73
CA THR A 683 36.83 -44.97 12.02
C THR A 683 36.31 -45.47 13.36
N GLN A 684 36.69 -46.69 13.74
CA GLN A 684 36.27 -47.35 14.99
C GLN A 684 37.12 -48.59 15.25
N TYR A 685 37.11 -49.05 16.50
CA TYR A 685 37.57 -50.40 16.85
C TYR A 685 36.38 -51.34 16.96
N ARG A 686 36.52 -52.56 16.43
CA ARG A 686 35.52 -53.63 16.59
C ARG A 686 36.08 -54.75 17.44
N ILE A 687 35.48 -54.98 18.60
CA ILE A 687 35.78 -56.09 19.50
C ILE A 687 35.04 -57.34 19.02
N LEU A 688 35.80 -58.39 18.73
CA LEU A 688 35.34 -59.63 18.11
C LEU A 688 35.59 -60.79 19.06
N ILE A 689 34.51 -61.43 19.52
CA ILE A 689 34.58 -62.54 20.48
C ILE A 689 34.54 -63.86 19.72
N VAL A 690 35.64 -64.61 19.76
CA VAL A 690 35.83 -65.80 18.93
C VAL A 690 35.93 -67.05 19.83
N PRO A 691 35.06 -68.05 19.67
CA PRO A 691 35.13 -69.27 20.47
C PRO A 691 36.46 -70.00 20.21
N THR A 692 37.04 -70.63 21.24
CA THR A 692 38.27 -71.42 21.12
C THR A 692 38.12 -72.66 20.22
N SER A 693 36.89 -73.03 19.86
CA SER A 693 36.60 -74.03 18.83
C SER A 693 36.73 -73.53 17.38
N TYR A 694 36.83 -72.22 17.15
CA TYR A 694 36.83 -71.59 15.82
C TYR A 694 38.02 -70.63 15.57
N TYR A 695 38.76 -70.24 16.60
CA TYR A 695 39.81 -69.21 16.48
C TYR A 695 40.94 -69.53 15.49
N SER A 696 41.29 -70.81 15.31
CA SER A 696 42.41 -71.20 14.42
C SER A 696 42.13 -70.96 12.95
N SER A 697 40.87 -70.84 12.56
CA SER A 697 40.43 -70.50 11.19
C SER A 697 39.92 -69.07 11.05
N PHE A 698 39.90 -68.27 12.12
CA PHE A 698 39.38 -66.91 12.08
C PHE A 698 40.38 -65.96 11.40
N SER A 699 39.93 -65.29 10.34
CA SER A 699 40.76 -64.44 9.49
C SER A 699 40.34 -62.97 9.51
N LEU A 700 41.18 -62.10 8.95
CA LEU A 700 40.83 -60.69 8.71
C LEU A 700 39.56 -60.55 7.84
N ALA A 701 39.36 -61.45 6.87
CA ALA A 701 38.15 -61.42 6.04
C ALA A 701 36.89 -61.76 6.85
N ASP A 702 36.97 -62.70 7.79
CA ASP A 702 35.85 -63.03 8.68
C ASP A 702 35.54 -61.86 9.63
N ALA A 703 36.59 -61.20 10.16
CA ALA A 703 36.47 -60.03 11.01
C ALA A 703 35.82 -58.82 10.31
N ILE A 704 36.10 -58.61 9.02
CA ILE A 704 35.52 -57.53 8.23
C ILE A 704 34.04 -57.79 7.94
N ASN A 705 33.68 -59.04 7.63
CA ASN A 705 32.35 -59.39 7.10
C ASN A 705 31.33 -59.77 8.18
N THR A 706 31.76 -60.13 9.40
CA THR A 706 30.81 -60.52 10.45
C THR A 706 29.97 -59.33 10.93
N PRO A 707 28.64 -59.48 11.07
CA PRO A 707 27.79 -58.46 11.67
C PRO A 707 27.83 -58.49 13.21
N TYR A 708 28.49 -59.49 13.82
CA TYR A 708 28.50 -59.69 15.27
C TYR A 708 29.81 -59.19 15.87
N TYR A 709 29.80 -57.96 16.38
CA TYR A 709 30.91 -57.31 17.09
C TYR A 709 30.39 -56.27 18.09
N THR A 710 31.24 -55.87 19.03
CA THR A 710 31.00 -54.73 19.92
C THR A 710 31.87 -53.56 19.46
N VAL A 711 31.30 -52.36 19.36
CA VAL A 711 32.04 -51.15 18.97
C VAL A 711 32.79 -50.58 20.16
N ALA A 712 34.03 -50.17 19.95
CA ALA A 712 34.81 -49.34 20.85
C ALA A 712 35.23 -48.04 20.16
N SER A 713 35.18 -46.94 20.93
CA SER A 713 35.48 -45.59 20.45
C SER A 713 36.98 -45.40 20.18
N THR A 714 37.31 -44.54 19.21
CA THR A 714 38.65 -43.98 18.93
C THR A 714 38.92 -42.69 19.74
N SER A 715 38.37 -42.61 20.95
CA SER A 715 38.62 -41.47 21.84
C SER A 715 39.52 -41.90 23.00
N GLY A 716 40.56 -41.12 23.25
CA GLY A 716 41.59 -41.44 24.22
C GLY A 716 42.75 -42.24 23.61
N ASN A 717 43.56 -42.86 24.46
CA ASN A 717 44.74 -43.64 24.03
C ASN A 717 44.57 -45.15 24.30
N SER A 718 43.47 -45.57 24.92
CA SER A 718 43.22 -46.95 25.33
C SER A 718 41.74 -47.19 25.62
N THR A 719 41.27 -48.43 25.44
CA THR A 719 39.93 -48.88 25.82
C THR A 719 40.02 -49.86 26.98
N SER A 720 39.07 -49.80 27.92
CA SER A 720 38.78 -50.87 28.89
C SER A 720 37.26 -50.94 29.08
N GLN A 721 36.62 -51.93 28.47
CA GLN A 721 35.16 -52.04 28.38
C GLN A 721 34.66 -53.40 28.87
N VAL A 722 33.61 -53.39 29.69
CA VAL A 722 32.78 -54.57 29.98
C VAL A 722 31.72 -54.66 28.88
N LEU A 723 31.50 -55.85 28.31
CA LEU A 723 30.53 -55.99 27.23
C LEU A 723 29.08 -55.98 27.77
N ASP A 724 28.13 -55.79 26.87
CA ASP A 724 26.72 -55.79 27.22
C ASP A 724 26.13 -57.22 27.26
N ALA A 725 25.00 -57.39 27.95
CA ALA A 725 24.32 -58.68 28.07
C ALA A 725 23.96 -59.32 26.72
N SER A 726 23.72 -58.49 25.70
CA SER A 726 23.38 -58.92 24.35
C SER A 726 24.60 -59.23 23.46
N ALA A 727 25.82 -59.09 23.98
CA ALA A 727 27.03 -59.39 23.23
C ALA A 727 27.05 -60.87 22.80
N LYS A 728 27.47 -61.08 21.56
CA LYS A 728 27.50 -62.38 20.91
C LYS A 728 28.91 -62.69 20.43
N ASP A 729 29.19 -63.97 20.30
CA ASP A 729 30.36 -64.42 19.56
C ASP A 729 30.24 -64.11 18.07
N VAL A 730 31.34 -64.17 17.32
CA VAL A 730 31.38 -63.87 15.87
C VAL A 730 30.49 -64.79 15.03
N ARG A 731 29.95 -65.87 15.60
CA ARG A 731 29.00 -66.81 14.97
C ARG A 731 27.55 -66.53 15.38
N GLY A 732 27.32 -65.49 16.17
CA GLY A 732 25.99 -65.04 16.60
C GLY A 732 25.43 -65.77 17.83
N ALA A 733 26.22 -66.63 18.49
CA ALA A 733 25.79 -67.29 19.73
C ALA A 733 26.01 -66.37 20.94
N ALA A 734 25.15 -66.47 21.95
CA ALA A 734 25.34 -65.74 23.20
C ALA A 734 26.64 -66.16 23.89
N ILE A 735 27.32 -65.19 24.50
CA ILE A 735 28.45 -65.44 25.40
C ILE A 735 27.91 -66.11 26.67
N LYS A 736 28.59 -67.14 27.18
CA LYS A 736 28.13 -67.91 28.35
C LYS A 736 29.29 -68.59 29.09
N ASP A 737 29.04 -68.96 30.34
CA ASP A 737 29.97 -69.68 31.19
C ASP A 737 30.39 -71.04 30.62
N GLY A 738 31.61 -71.45 30.95
CA GLY A 738 32.17 -72.75 30.56
C GLY A 738 32.58 -72.86 29.09
N VAL A 739 32.35 -71.83 28.28
CA VAL A 739 32.87 -71.73 26.91
C VAL A 739 34.15 -70.90 26.89
N GLY A 740 35.19 -71.42 26.24
CA GLY A 740 36.43 -70.69 26.03
C GLY A 740 36.31 -69.71 24.86
N TYR A 741 36.80 -68.49 25.04
CA TYR A 741 36.85 -67.42 24.05
C TYR A 741 38.26 -66.86 23.90
N LYS A 742 38.55 -66.36 22.70
CA LYS A 742 39.65 -65.45 22.38
C LYS A 742 39.06 -64.18 21.80
N VAL A 743 39.67 -63.05 22.10
CA VAL A 743 39.21 -61.75 21.60
C VAL A 743 40.20 -61.24 20.57
N TYR A 744 39.65 -60.64 19.52
CA TYR A 744 40.39 -59.87 18.53
C TYR A 744 39.81 -58.47 18.46
N VAL A 745 40.62 -57.51 18.05
CA VAL A 745 40.19 -56.13 17.81
C VAL A 745 40.57 -55.74 16.38
N LEU A 746 39.57 -55.36 15.59
CA LEU A 746 39.77 -54.84 14.24
C LEU A 746 39.86 -53.33 14.29
N SER A 747 40.97 -52.78 13.77
CA SER A 747 41.13 -51.35 13.50
C SER A 747 40.52 -51.07 12.13
N ALA A 748 39.29 -50.54 12.11
CA ALA A 748 38.51 -50.40 10.89
C ALA A 748 38.95 -49.16 10.11
N ALA A 749 39.52 -49.38 8.93
CA ALA A 749 39.96 -48.33 8.01
C ALA A 749 38.82 -47.36 7.66
N ASP A 750 39.16 -46.07 7.57
CA ASP A 750 38.28 -45.04 7.01
C ASP A 750 38.03 -45.30 5.51
N SER A 751 36.83 -44.97 5.06
CA SER A 751 36.45 -44.89 3.65
C SER A 751 37.41 -44.07 2.77
N ASN A 752 38.13 -43.13 3.35
CA ASN A 752 39.11 -42.26 2.70
C ASN A 752 40.53 -42.85 2.68
N TYR A 753 40.75 -44.00 3.33
CA TYR A 753 42.01 -44.73 3.31
C TYR A 753 41.91 -45.90 2.33
N SER A 754 42.84 -45.96 1.36
CA SER A 754 42.86 -47.00 0.32
C SER A 754 43.53 -48.30 0.74
N GLY A 755 44.12 -48.36 1.95
CA GLY A 755 44.75 -49.58 2.47
C GLY A 755 43.79 -50.46 3.29
N PRO A 756 44.23 -51.67 3.66
CA PRO A 756 43.37 -52.62 4.37
C PRO A 756 43.14 -52.22 5.84
N SER A 757 42.00 -52.62 6.41
CA SER A 757 41.83 -52.68 7.87
C SER A 757 42.79 -53.70 8.48
N VAL A 758 43.17 -53.53 9.75
CA VAL A 758 44.15 -54.41 10.39
C VAL A 758 43.57 -55.05 11.66
N LEU A 759 43.71 -56.37 11.75
CA LEU A 759 43.25 -57.19 12.87
C LEU A 759 44.39 -57.39 13.87
N SER A 760 44.09 -57.26 15.17
CA SER A 760 45.05 -57.53 16.23
C SER A 760 45.48 -59.01 16.29
N GLY A 761 46.54 -59.29 17.04
CA GLY A 761 46.76 -60.65 17.55
C GLY A 761 45.61 -61.09 18.47
N ALA A 762 45.43 -62.41 18.61
CA ALA A 762 44.44 -62.97 19.53
C ALA A 762 44.83 -62.71 20.99
N SER A 763 43.86 -62.38 21.84
CA SER A 763 44.06 -62.37 23.28
C SER A 763 44.46 -63.76 23.82
N SER A 764 44.91 -63.82 25.06
CA SER A 764 44.89 -65.06 25.85
C SER A 764 43.49 -65.66 25.84
N ALA A 765 43.40 -66.99 25.82
CA ALA A 765 42.11 -67.66 25.93
C ALA A 765 41.53 -67.41 27.33
N ILE A 766 40.23 -67.13 27.40
CA ILE A 766 39.49 -66.94 28.64
C ILE A 766 38.26 -67.83 28.62
N THR A 767 38.01 -68.53 29.73
CA THR A 767 36.76 -69.27 29.94
C THR A 767 36.04 -68.56 31.07
N LEU A 768 34.84 -68.05 30.77
CA LEU A 768 34.01 -67.39 31.78
C LEU A 768 33.58 -68.41 32.83
N ALA A 769 33.79 -68.08 34.09
CA ALA A 769 33.51 -68.94 35.22
C ALA A 769 32.23 -68.49 35.92
N GLY A 770 31.19 -69.31 35.84
CA GLY A 770 29.98 -69.07 36.62
C GLY A 770 30.21 -69.26 38.12
N ARG A 771 29.34 -68.66 38.94
CA ARG A 771 29.47 -68.68 40.40
C ARG A 771 29.52 -70.09 40.98
N ALA A 772 30.48 -70.33 41.86
CA ALA A 772 30.42 -71.49 42.75
C ALA A 772 29.09 -71.43 43.55
N PRO A 773 28.28 -72.50 43.55
CA PRO A 773 27.00 -72.51 44.25
C PRO A 773 27.18 -72.21 45.75
N VAL A 774 26.18 -71.57 46.36
CA VAL A 774 26.19 -71.28 47.81
C VAL A 774 26.27 -72.61 48.57
N VAL A 775 27.31 -72.75 49.40
CA VAL A 775 27.47 -73.95 50.22
C VAL A 775 26.61 -73.81 51.47
N SER A 776 25.76 -74.80 51.77
CA SER A 776 24.93 -74.82 52.98
C SER A 776 25.79 -74.73 54.25
N VAL A 777 25.24 -74.16 55.33
CA VAL A 777 25.94 -74.09 56.62
C VAL A 777 26.04 -75.46 57.28
N THR A 778 26.93 -75.63 58.26
CA THR A 778 27.04 -76.89 59.02
C THR A 778 26.97 -76.63 60.53
N ASN A 779 26.84 -77.68 61.35
CA ASN A 779 26.78 -77.60 62.81
C ASN A 779 25.72 -76.63 63.35
N VAL A 780 24.50 -76.66 62.79
CA VAL A 780 23.38 -75.87 63.32
C VAL A 780 23.02 -76.40 64.71
N THR A 781 23.25 -75.58 65.73
CA THR A 781 22.98 -75.86 67.15
C THR A 781 22.06 -74.80 67.72
N TYR A 782 21.35 -75.13 68.79
CA TYR A 782 20.44 -74.23 69.47
C TYR A 782 20.69 -74.23 70.99
N GLY A 783 20.24 -73.18 71.67
CA GLY A 783 20.16 -73.11 73.13
C GLY A 783 18.97 -72.29 73.57
N VAL A 784 18.19 -72.78 74.53
CA VAL A 784 17.03 -72.09 75.09
C VAL A 784 17.33 -71.73 76.54
N SER A 785 17.28 -70.43 76.87
CA SER A 785 17.46 -69.95 78.24
C SER A 785 16.67 -68.65 78.46
N ASN A 786 15.97 -68.50 79.58
CA ASN A 786 15.20 -67.30 79.92
C ASN A 786 14.22 -66.83 78.79
N ASN A 787 13.47 -67.76 78.18
CA ASN A 787 12.56 -67.47 77.06
C ASN A 787 13.24 -66.89 75.81
N VAL A 788 14.53 -67.17 75.60
CA VAL A 788 15.29 -66.73 74.43
C VAL A 788 15.90 -67.94 73.73
N ILE A 789 15.73 -68.02 72.42
CA ILE A 789 16.35 -69.05 71.58
C ILE A 789 17.61 -68.45 70.96
N ARG A 790 18.77 -69.05 71.21
CA ARG A 790 20.01 -68.75 70.50
C ARG A 790 20.28 -69.84 69.48
N VAL A 791 20.53 -69.46 68.23
CA VAL A 791 20.88 -70.39 67.15
C VAL A 791 22.29 -70.06 66.67
N SER A 792 23.15 -71.08 66.64
CA SER A 792 24.56 -70.95 66.22
C SER A 792 24.86 -71.97 65.13
N PHE A 793 25.69 -71.62 64.15
CA PHE A 793 26.06 -72.50 63.05
C PHE A 793 27.45 -72.16 62.52
N THR A 794 28.15 -73.15 61.95
CA THR A 794 29.37 -72.92 61.20
C THR A 794 29.01 -72.25 59.88
N ARG A 795 29.45 -71.01 59.68
CA ARG A 795 29.21 -70.24 58.46
C ARG A 795 29.84 -70.93 57.24
N SER A 796 29.31 -70.61 56.07
CA SER A 796 29.73 -71.21 54.81
C SER A 796 31.15 -70.81 54.45
N SER A 797 31.93 -71.69 53.82
CA SER A 797 33.28 -71.36 53.36
C SER A 797 33.31 -70.33 52.21
N ASN A 798 32.17 -70.06 51.57
CA ASN A 798 32.02 -69.05 50.52
C ASN A 798 31.08 -67.88 50.89
N GLU A 799 31.19 -67.34 52.10
CA GLU A 799 30.36 -66.21 52.60
C GLU A 799 30.34 -64.97 51.68
N ASN A 800 31.40 -64.73 50.91
CA ASN A 800 31.42 -63.64 49.92
C ASN A 800 30.24 -63.75 48.92
N ASN A 801 29.74 -64.97 48.71
CA ASN A 801 28.63 -65.27 47.82
C ASN A 801 27.23 -65.20 48.46
N ILE A 802 27.16 -64.98 49.77
CA ILE A 802 25.92 -65.01 50.55
C ILE A 802 25.49 -63.58 50.87
N SER A 803 24.22 -63.26 50.65
CA SER A 803 23.61 -61.98 51.00
C SER A 803 23.15 -61.94 52.45
N GLU A 804 22.53 -63.03 52.92
CA GLU A 804 22.06 -63.20 54.30
C GLU A 804 21.90 -64.70 54.65
N TYR A 805 21.87 -64.99 55.95
CA TYR A 805 21.40 -66.26 56.50
C TYR A 805 20.04 -66.07 57.16
N ARG A 806 19.02 -66.78 56.68
CA ARG A 806 17.69 -66.77 57.31
C ARG A 806 17.59 -67.90 58.33
N VAL A 807 17.29 -67.55 59.57
CA VAL A 807 17.02 -68.46 60.67
C VAL A 807 15.51 -68.68 60.78
N LEU A 808 15.09 -69.91 60.51
CA LEU A 808 13.71 -70.35 60.36
C LEU A 808 13.38 -71.34 61.48
N ILE A 809 12.39 -71.04 62.31
CA ILE A 809 11.96 -71.93 63.40
C ILE A 809 10.72 -72.68 62.96
N VAL A 810 10.81 -74.01 62.86
CA VAL A 810 9.79 -74.86 62.25
C VAL A 810 9.26 -75.84 63.30
N PRO A 811 7.94 -76.03 63.47
CA PRO A 811 7.40 -77.09 64.32
C PRO A 811 7.92 -78.47 63.89
N ALA A 812 8.46 -79.26 64.82
CA ALA A 812 9.22 -80.48 64.52
C ALA A 812 8.45 -81.56 63.71
N LYS A 813 7.11 -81.52 63.75
CA LYS A 813 6.25 -82.45 62.99
C LYS A 813 5.92 -81.98 61.55
N GLN A 814 6.36 -80.79 61.16
CA GLN A 814 6.12 -80.22 59.83
C GLN A 814 7.25 -80.61 58.87
N GLY A 815 6.92 -81.17 57.71
CA GLY A 815 7.87 -81.32 56.61
C GLY A 815 8.27 -79.95 56.06
N PHE A 816 9.56 -79.69 55.91
CA PHE A 816 10.06 -78.38 55.51
C PHE A 816 11.33 -78.51 54.65
N GLY A 817 11.22 -78.09 53.39
CA GLY A 817 12.29 -78.15 52.40
C GLY A 817 12.75 -76.79 51.88
N LEU A 818 13.70 -76.80 50.95
CA LEU A 818 14.29 -75.58 50.39
C LEU A 818 13.27 -74.66 49.70
N SER A 819 12.30 -75.22 48.97
CA SER A 819 11.22 -74.45 48.36
C SER A 819 10.34 -73.74 49.38
N ASP A 820 10.06 -74.39 50.51
CA ASP A 820 9.24 -73.83 51.58
C ASP A 820 10.02 -72.71 52.28
N ALA A 821 11.31 -72.94 52.56
CA ALA A 821 12.22 -71.97 53.17
C ALA A 821 12.36 -70.68 52.35
N LEU A 822 12.42 -70.78 51.02
CA LEU A 822 12.48 -69.62 50.13
C LEU A 822 11.16 -68.82 50.12
N GLY A 823 10.03 -69.47 50.41
CA GLY A 823 8.69 -68.86 50.42
C GLY A 823 8.28 -68.23 51.75
N VAL A 824 9.02 -68.44 52.84
CA VAL A 824 8.67 -67.87 54.16
C VAL A 824 8.75 -66.35 54.12
N GLN A 825 7.71 -65.70 54.62
CA GLN A 825 7.63 -64.24 54.72
C GLN A 825 8.65 -63.70 55.72
N SER A 826 9.20 -62.50 55.46
CA SER A 826 10.23 -61.87 56.30
C SER A 826 9.79 -61.59 57.74
N SER A 827 8.49 -61.53 58.02
CA SER A 827 7.94 -61.43 59.38
C SER A 827 8.05 -62.73 60.20
N SER A 828 8.37 -63.85 59.57
CA SER A 828 8.33 -65.21 60.16
C SER A 828 9.71 -65.89 60.13
N TYR A 829 10.78 -65.13 59.92
CA TYR A 829 12.17 -65.56 60.10
C TYR A 829 13.01 -64.41 60.63
N ASN A 830 14.23 -64.72 61.09
CA ASN A 830 15.21 -63.69 61.44
C ASN A 830 16.43 -63.81 60.53
N ALA A 831 17.00 -62.68 60.09
CA ALA A 831 18.15 -62.67 59.19
C ALA A 831 19.45 -62.32 59.92
N ALA A 832 20.52 -63.07 59.65
CA ALA A 832 21.88 -62.76 60.05
C ALA A 832 22.70 -62.32 58.82
N ALA A 833 23.50 -61.27 58.97
CA ALA A 833 24.43 -60.84 57.94
C ALA A 833 25.64 -61.81 57.83
N PRO A 834 26.25 -61.94 56.64
CA PRO A 834 27.53 -62.62 56.47
C PRO A 834 28.60 -61.99 57.37
N ASN A 835 29.50 -62.79 57.94
CA ASN A 835 30.51 -62.38 58.92
C ASN A 835 29.96 -61.70 60.22
N GLY A 836 28.65 -61.72 60.45
CA GLY A 836 28.02 -61.16 61.66
C GLY A 836 28.19 -62.05 62.90
N ALA A 837 27.76 -61.58 64.07
CA ALA A 837 27.69 -62.41 65.28
C ALA A 837 26.55 -63.45 65.19
N ASP A 838 26.57 -64.45 66.06
CA ASP A 838 25.51 -65.46 66.15
C ASP A 838 24.17 -64.83 66.58
N LEU A 839 23.08 -65.34 66.01
CA LEU A 839 21.79 -64.68 66.09
C LEU A 839 21.03 -65.09 67.36
N THR A 840 20.57 -64.09 68.12
CA THR A 840 19.71 -64.29 69.28
C THR A 840 18.26 -63.96 68.90
N ILE A 841 17.37 -64.95 69.00
CA ILE A 841 15.95 -64.81 68.69
C ILE A 841 15.20 -64.46 69.98
N ALA A 842 14.59 -63.27 70.00
CA ALA A 842 13.86 -62.76 71.16
C ALA A 842 12.52 -63.51 71.39
N ALA A 843 12.00 -63.43 72.62
CA ALA A 843 10.84 -64.18 73.10
C ALA A 843 9.52 -64.00 72.30
N ALA A 844 9.42 -62.95 71.48
CA ALA A 844 8.25 -62.62 70.66
C ALA A 844 8.34 -63.15 69.21
N ALA A 845 9.35 -63.95 68.90
CA ALA A 845 9.53 -64.51 67.56
C ALA A 845 8.41 -65.49 67.18
N ARG A 846 8.15 -65.55 65.88
CA ARG A 846 7.14 -66.43 65.28
C ARG A 846 7.80 -67.62 64.59
N ASP A 847 7.11 -68.74 64.55
CA ASP A 847 7.49 -69.86 63.70
C ASP A 847 7.27 -69.54 62.21
N VAL A 848 7.71 -70.42 61.31
CA VAL A 848 7.58 -70.22 59.86
C VAL A 848 6.12 -70.08 59.37
N ASN A 849 5.14 -70.53 60.16
CA ASN A 849 3.71 -70.38 59.86
C ASN A 849 3.15 -69.04 60.39
N GLY A 850 3.97 -68.23 61.04
CA GLY A 850 3.59 -66.96 61.63
C GLY A 850 2.91 -67.08 63.00
N ASN A 851 2.95 -68.23 63.67
CA ASN A 851 2.40 -68.38 65.03
C ASN A 851 3.45 -68.01 66.08
N ALA A 852 3.03 -67.51 67.25
CA ALA A 852 3.95 -67.26 68.36
C ALA A 852 4.56 -68.58 68.85
N ILE A 853 5.88 -68.60 69.03
CA ILE A 853 6.57 -69.78 69.56
C ILE A 853 6.08 -70.02 71.00
N SER A 854 5.59 -71.22 71.26
CA SER A 854 4.85 -71.57 72.49
C SER A 854 5.57 -72.65 73.28
N SER A 855 5.54 -72.54 74.61
CA SER A 855 6.17 -73.55 75.47
C SER A 855 5.40 -74.87 75.43
N GLY A 856 6.12 -75.99 75.46
CA GLY A 856 5.55 -77.34 75.31
C GLY A 856 5.46 -77.85 73.85
N VAL A 857 5.86 -77.04 72.87
CA VAL A 857 5.93 -77.43 71.46
C VAL A 857 7.39 -77.68 71.07
N LYS A 858 7.64 -78.78 70.36
CA LYS A 858 8.95 -79.09 69.80
C LYS A 858 9.14 -78.41 68.45
N TYR A 859 10.28 -77.77 68.25
CA TYR A 859 10.70 -77.05 67.06
C TYR A 859 12.06 -77.53 66.55
N LYS A 860 12.36 -77.22 65.31
CA LYS A 860 13.64 -77.45 64.65
C LYS A 860 14.11 -76.14 64.02
N ALA A 861 15.40 -75.84 64.13
CA ALA A 861 15.97 -74.62 63.54
C ALA A 861 16.56 -74.94 62.17
N TYR A 862 16.14 -74.17 61.16
CA TYR A 862 16.67 -74.25 59.80
C TYR A 862 17.41 -72.96 59.45
N ILE A 863 18.55 -73.10 58.78
CA ILE A 863 19.34 -71.99 58.26
C ILE A 863 19.34 -72.06 56.74
N LEU A 864 18.80 -71.03 56.10
CA LEU A 864 18.87 -70.84 54.66
C LEU A 864 19.96 -69.80 54.32
N ALA A 865 21.00 -70.23 53.61
CA ALA A 865 21.99 -69.33 53.05
C ALA A 865 21.49 -68.77 51.70
N VAL A 866 21.29 -67.46 51.60
CA VAL A 866 20.75 -66.79 50.40
C VAL A 866 21.88 -66.20 49.57
N SER A 867 21.91 -66.44 48.25
CA SER A 867 22.96 -65.90 47.37
C SER A 867 22.85 -64.38 47.16
N LYS A 868 23.96 -63.72 46.79
CA LYS A 868 23.96 -62.30 46.33
C LYS A 868 23.58 -62.20 44.85
N GLY A 869 22.65 -61.34 44.46
CA GLY A 869 22.37 -61.04 43.04
C GLY A 869 20.89 -61.20 42.66
N SER A 870 20.52 -60.70 41.48
CA SER A 870 19.11 -60.57 41.03
C SER A 870 18.59 -61.75 40.19
N GLY A 871 19.29 -62.89 40.20
CA GLY A 871 18.84 -64.15 39.58
C GLY A 871 18.18 -65.10 40.60
N SER A 872 17.49 -66.13 40.12
CA SER A 872 16.74 -67.13 40.92
C SER A 872 17.46 -67.47 42.24
N GLN A 873 16.85 -67.19 43.40
CA GLN A 873 17.48 -67.39 44.72
C GLN A 873 17.82 -68.88 44.93
N THR A 874 19.04 -69.26 44.58
CA THR A 874 19.60 -70.59 44.87
C THR A 874 20.25 -70.51 46.25
N GLY A 875 19.72 -71.28 47.20
CA GLY A 875 20.21 -71.30 48.58
C GLY A 875 20.47 -72.70 49.09
N GLY A 876 21.40 -72.82 50.03
CA GLY A 876 21.66 -74.05 50.78
C GLY A 876 20.89 -74.05 52.09
N LEU A 877 20.00 -75.04 52.30
CA LEU A 877 19.23 -75.21 53.53
C LEU A 877 19.89 -76.27 54.42
N SER A 878 20.13 -75.94 55.68
CA SER A 878 20.61 -76.87 56.71
C SER A 878 19.73 -76.80 57.95
N ASP A 879 19.59 -77.89 58.68
CA ASP A 879 18.78 -77.99 59.88
C ASP A 879 19.59 -78.39 61.12
N SER A 880 19.02 -78.14 62.30
CA SER A 880 19.60 -78.60 63.56
C SER A 880 19.57 -80.13 63.65
N THR A 881 20.56 -80.72 64.29
CA THR A 881 20.66 -82.18 64.40
C THR A 881 19.56 -82.80 65.25
N GLU A 882 18.98 -82.04 66.19
CA GLU A 882 17.92 -82.45 67.09
C GLU A 882 16.79 -81.41 67.17
N ASP A 883 15.61 -81.86 67.62
CA ASP A 883 14.45 -81.01 67.92
C ASP A 883 14.58 -80.42 69.34
N PHE A 884 14.07 -79.21 69.54
CA PHE A 884 14.11 -78.51 70.82
C PHE A 884 12.74 -78.08 71.31
N GLU A 885 12.57 -78.01 72.62
CA GLU A 885 11.34 -77.52 73.27
C GLU A 885 11.59 -76.10 73.78
N TYR A 886 10.65 -75.19 73.54
CA TYR A 886 10.76 -73.77 73.89
C TYR A 886 10.34 -73.47 75.34
#